data_AF-A0A194UMT4-F1
#
_entry.id   AF-A0A194UMT4-F1
#
_cell.length_a   1.000
_cell.length_b   1.000
_cell.length_c   1.000
_cell.angle_alpha   90.00
_cell.angle_beta   90.00
_cell.angle_gamma   90.00
#
_symmetry.space_group_name_H-M   'P 1'
#
loop_
_entity.id
_entity.type
_entity.pdbx_description
1 polymer ?
#
loop_
_entity_poly.entity_id
_entity_poly.type
_entity_poly.pdbx_seq_one_letter_code
_entity_poly.pdbx_strand_id
1 'polypeptide(L)'
;MAELDTVVNPIHPSVVDKVAPDFARIYNTYQATKLRADQVPYEEYNKDRAKYTFPTSKVEGPSPDVGSITVYKIPVTEPAGEIAVQVITPTPEAISAGGLQKDGRLPAYLDFHGGGFVIGTLATDQVFCQNVAQHVGCAVVNVEYRTSPEYPHPTPVMDSFDALRWVVARAGELGVDPARLAVGGFSAGGSIAAALAIMARDDPAIPPLRLQLLVVPVLDARYVPEEGSCDPATVPYESYVSLEYAPFLPLQRLRWFYNLWLGRGAERVEKANDFRASPMVAKDLSNLAPASIHCAEVDPLVDEGKVYHEKLLAAGTSSVLTVYKGAINMAKPAPDLKIEPSSATVDVRIIDTTAWISGLPTTMFFEPNIKGHDELAAPAFSFLIEHPSGRKLLFDLGVRKDWENLAPATFAGMSKVPNAKVVVKQGVREQLEEHGVPGSSIEGIIWSHWHMDHTGDPSTFDANTALIVGPGFKESFLPGYPANQESPILETDYTGRELREIEFTQGKKVGRFNAFDYFGDGSFYLLDAPGHAIGHLCGLARVTSNPDSYIFMGGDASHHAGEFRPSEFLPLPDSVSPHPLEAHSAILCPGAIFESLLHGGDKTKPFYEAVKGGVHLDADEVSATIEKMQDADAHDKILVVIAHDVTLLPVVDFFPKYATDFASKDWVAKGRWAFLKDFKGALE
;
A
#
# COMPACT_ATOMS: atom_id res chain seq x y z
N MET A 1 35.90 15.56 -8.34
CA MET A 1 35.83 14.33 -7.53
C MET A 1 35.41 14.76 -6.14
N ALA A 2 34.10 14.68 -5.85
CA ALA A 2 33.61 14.90 -4.49
C ALA A 2 34.11 13.74 -3.62
N GLU A 3 34.59 14.03 -2.42
CA GLU A 3 34.96 13.01 -1.44
C GLU A 3 33.74 12.10 -1.22
N LEU A 4 33.93 10.79 -1.39
CA LEU A 4 32.93 9.79 -1.01
C LEU A 4 32.79 9.86 0.51
N ASP A 5 31.73 10.51 1.01
CA ASP A 5 31.37 10.47 2.43
C ASP A 5 31.37 9.02 2.91
N THR A 6 32.22 8.72 3.88
CA THR A 6 32.42 7.36 4.38
C THR A 6 31.16 6.94 5.14
N VAL A 7 30.50 5.87 4.71
CA VAL A 7 29.31 5.34 5.40
C VAL A 7 29.72 4.84 6.79
N VAL A 8 29.23 5.49 7.84
CA VAL A 8 29.58 5.22 9.25
C VAL A 8 28.74 4.08 9.83
N ASN A 9 27.47 4.02 9.45
CA ASN A 9 26.46 3.12 10.00
C ASN A 9 25.67 2.47 8.86
N PRO A 10 26.28 1.62 8.02
CA PRO A 10 25.56 0.94 6.95
C PRO A 10 24.48 0.02 7.51
N ILE A 11 23.42 -0.22 6.74
CA ILE A 11 22.46 -1.28 7.05
C ILE A 11 23.20 -2.62 7.01
N HIS A 12 23.14 -3.37 8.10
CA HIS A 12 23.94 -4.58 8.24
C HIS A 12 23.43 -5.69 7.30
N PRO A 13 24.32 -6.48 6.66
CA PRO A 13 23.91 -7.55 5.75
C PRO A 13 22.98 -8.60 6.34
N SER A 14 23.00 -8.80 7.67
CA SER A 14 22.11 -9.77 8.34
C SER A 14 20.64 -9.34 8.39
N VAL A 15 20.35 -8.06 8.11
CA VAL A 15 19.00 -7.49 8.17
C VAL A 15 18.60 -6.75 6.90
N VAL A 16 19.52 -6.56 5.94
CA VAL A 16 19.27 -5.77 4.73
C VAL A 16 18.08 -6.31 3.92
N ASP A 17 17.93 -7.62 3.81
CA ASP A 17 16.82 -8.27 3.09
C ASP A 17 15.49 -8.22 3.86
N LYS A 18 15.53 -7.83 5.14
CA LYS A 18 14.35 -7.70 6.00
C LYS A 18 13.86 -6.25 6.10
N VAL A 19 14.67 -5.29 5.66
CA VAL A 19 14.38 -3.86 5.80
C VAL A 19 13.61 -3.37 4.57
N ALA A 20 12.53 -2.62 4.79
CA ALA A 20 11.77 -2.02 3.70
C ALA A 20 12.64 -1.01 2.91
N PRO A 21 12.50 -0.92 1.58
CA PRO A 21 13.26 0.02 0.76
C PRO A 21 13.14 1.48 1.22
N ASP A 22 11.96 1.93 1.65
CA ASP A 22 11.75 3.30 2.15
C ASP A 22 12.44 3.55 3.48
N PHE A 23 12.37 2.59 4.40
CA PHE A 23 13.18 2.66 5.61
C PHE A 23 14.66 2.74 5.24
N ALA A 24 15.15 1.90 4.33
CA ALA A 24 16.55 1.88 3.93
C ALA A 24 16.97 3.24 3.35
N ARG A 25 16.14 3.84 2.50
CA ARG A 25 16.36 5.18 1.94
C ARG A 25 16.43 6.24 3.04
N ILE A 26 15.42 6.35 3.89
CA ILE A 26 15.36 7.31 5.01
C ILE A 26 16.60 7.15 5.90
N TYR A 27 16.90 5.91 6.28
CA TYR A 27 18.04 5.60 7.13
C TYR A 27 19.35 6.01 6.45
N ASN A 28 19.52 5.68 5.16
CA ASN A 28 20.70 6.07 4.39
C ASN A 28 20.86 7.58 4.24
N THR A 29 19.75 8.31 4.06
CA THR A 29 19.75 9.78 3.95
C THR A 29 20.10 10.46 5.26
N TYR A 30 19.51 10.02 6.37
CA TYR A 30 19.54 10.80 7.62
C TYR A 30 20.52 10.26 8.67
N GLN A 31 20.86 8.97 8.64
CA GLN A 31 21.60 8.29 9.71
C GLN A 31 22.87 7.55 9.26
N ALA A 32 22.89 6.93 8.09
CA ALA A 32 23.98 6.02 7.71
C ALA A 32 25.37 6.68 7.62
N THR A 33 25.43 7.99 7.35
CA THR A 33 26.68 8.75 7.28
C THR A 33 27.02 9.51 8.57
N LYS A 34 26.22 9.35 9.64
CA LYS A 34 26.37 10.10 10.88
C LYS A 34 26.60 9.19 12.07
N LEU A 35 27.45 9.61 12.99
CA LEU A 35 27.58 9.00 14.31
C LEU A 35 26.27 9.14 15.09
N ARG A 36 25.90 8.09 15.80
CA ARG A 36 24.79 8.08 16.76
C ARG A 36 25.27 8.42 18.17
N ALA A 37 24.33 8.72 19.06
CA ALA A 37 24.62 9.00 20.47
C ALA A 37 25.39 7.86 21.17
N ASP A 38 25.13 6.60 20.82
CA ASP A 38 25.82 5.43 21.39
C ASP A 38 27.27 5.23 20.90
N GLN A 39 27.72 6.04 19.95
CA GLN A 39 29.03 5.92 19.31
C GLN A 39 30.01 7.02 19.73
N VAL A 40 29.60 7.90 20.64
CA VAL A 40 30.44 8.95 21.22
C VAL A 40 30.36 8.91 22.75
N PRO A 41 31.36 9.43 23.47
CA PRO A 41 31.25 9.61 24.92
C PRO A 41 30.02 10.42 25.30
N TYR A 42 29.40 10.12 26.45
CA TYR A 42 28.19 10.81 26.88
C TYR A 42 28.42 12.33 27.02
N GLU A 43 29.58 12.74 27.50
CA GLU A 43 29.97 14.15 27.64
C GLU A 43 30.12 14.86 26.30
N GLU A 44 30.39 14.13 25.21
CA GLU A 44 30.41 14.67 23.85
C GLU A 44 28.99 14.81 23.32
N TYR A 45 28.18 13.75 23.44
CA TYR A 45 26.76 13.79 23.11
C TYR A 45 26.03 14.95 23.81
N ASN A 46 26.28 15.14 25.11
CA ASN A 46 25.57 16.11 25.94
C ASN A 46 25.89 17.57 25.58
N LYS A 47 27.01 17.84 24.89
CA LYS A 47 27.34 19.19 24.40
C LYS A 47 26.48 19.62 23.20
N ASP A 48 26.07 18.67 22.37
CA ASP A 48 25.23 18.91 21.19
C ASP A 48 24.38 17.66 20.90
N ARG A 49 23.28 17.53 21.65
CA ARG A 49 22.41 16.35 21.58
C ARG A 49 21.79 16.18 20.19
N ALA A 50 21.48 17.28 19.50
CA ALA A 50 20.82 17.27 18.20
C ALA A 50 21.73 16.68 17.10
N LYS A 51 23.05 16.89 17.20
CA LYS A 51 24.03 16.38 16.24
C LYS A 51 24.06 14.85 16.12
N TYR A 52 23.81 14.14 17.22
CA TYR A 52 23.91 12.68 17.29
C TYR A 52 22.54 11.98 17.41
N THR A 53 21.45 12.75 17.29
CA THR A 53 20.08 12.24 17.37
C THR A 53 19.46 12.21 15.98
N PHE A 54 18.67 11.16 15.71
CA PHE A 54 17.95 11.02 14.46
C PHE A 54 16.93 12.18 14.31
N PRO A 55 16.90 12.89 13.17
CA PRO A 55 16.06 14.08 13.03
C PRO A 55 14.62 13.70 12.68
N THR A 56 13.83 13.22 13.65
CA THR A 56 12.43 12.78 13.45
C THR A 56 11.59 13.85 12.76
N SER A 57 11.71 15.11 13.16
CA SER A 57 11.02 16.25 12.54
C SER A 57 11.32 16.51 11.06
N LYS A 58 12.36 15.89 10.48
CA LYS A 58 12.68 15.97 9.05
C LYS A 58 12.16 14.78 8.24
N VAL A 59 11.63 13.78 8.92
CA VAL A 59 11.25 12.47 8.36
C VAL A 59 9.77 12.18 8.56
N GLU A 60 9.18 12.68 9.65
CA GLU A 60 7.75 12.59 9.90
C GLU A 60 6.95 13.34 8.83
N GLY A 61 5.75 12.82 8.54
CA GLY A 61 4.82 13.41 7.56
C GLY A 61 4.36 14.82 7.94
N PRO A 62 3.44 15.43 7.18
CA PRO A 62 3.01 16.80 7.44
C PRO A 62 2.49 16.94 8.88
N SER A 63 2.98 17.98 9.58
CA SER A 63 2.48 18.36 10.89
C SER A 63 1.23 19.20 10.71
N PRO A 64 0.04 18.74 11.15
CA PRO A 64 -1.17 19.52 10.97
C PRO A 64 -1.21 20.72 11.92
N ASP A 65 -1.91 21.77 11.49
CA ASP A 65 -2.24 22.89 12.37
C ASP A 65 -3.15 22.43 13.51
N VAL A 66 -2.93 22.99 14.69
CA VAL A 66 -3.70 22.66 15.90
C VAL A 66 -4.35 23.91 16.50
N GLY A 67 -5.41 23.72 17.28
CA GLY A 67 -6.16 24.84 17.86
C GLY A 67 -5.31 25.65 18.83
N SER A 68 -4.54 24.99 19.69
CA SER A 68 -3.53 25.66 20.51
C SER A 68 -2.46 24.69 21.04
N ILE A 69 -1.31 25.24 21.40
CA ILE A 69 -0.24 24.55 22.11
C ILE A 69 0.14 25.41 23.31
N THR A 70 0.00 24.88 24.53
CA THR A 70 0.39 25.57 25.77
C THR A 70 1.38 24.72 26.54
N VAL A 71 2.50 25.32 26.95
CA VAL A 71 3.51 24.64 27.78
C VAL A 71 3.34 25.07 29.23
N TYR A 72 3.17 24.09 30.11
CA TYR A 72 3.10 24.25 31.55
C TYR A 72 4.40 23.76 32.19
N LYS A 73 4.80 24.38 33.30
CA LYS A 73 5.77 23.80 34.23
C LYS A 73 5.02 23.19 35.38
N ILE A 74 5.32 21.93 35.69
CA ILE A 74 4.63 21.19 36.75
C ILE A 74 5.66 20.64 37.75
N PRO A 75 5.31 20.56 39.04
CA PRO A 75 6.17 19.96 40.04
C PRO A 75 6.20 18.43 39.86
N VAL A 76 7.36 17.84 40.11
CA VAL A 76 7.58 16.38 40.21
C VAL A 76 8.24 16.05 41.54
N THR A 77 8.08 14.83 42.02
CA THR A 77 8.30 14.49 43.44
C THR A 77 9.50 13.59 43.70
N GLU A 78 9.93 12.76 42.74
CA GLU A 78 10.94 11.72 42.96
C GLU A 78 12.08 11.76 41.93
N PRO A 79 13.15 12.55 42.18
CA PRO A 79 13.32 13.52 43.26
C PRO A 79 12.57 14.82 42.96
N ALA A 80 12.35 15.65 43.99
CA ALA A 80 11.65 16.92 43.83
C ALA A 80 12.27 17.80 42.72
N GLY A 81 11.44 18.38 41.87
CA GLY A 81 11.87 19.21 40.74
C GLY A 81 10.69 19.76 39.94
N GLU A 82 10.97 20.18 38.71
CA GLU A 82 9.94 20.62 37.76
C GLU A 82 10.21 20.02 36.38
N ILE A 83 9.14 19.71 35.64
CA ILE A 83 9.19 19.31 34.24
C ILE A 83 8.28 20.19 33.39
N ALA A 84 8.54 20.23 32.08
CA ALA A 84 7.63 20.83 31.12
C ALA A 84 6.59 19.82 30.64
N VAL A 85 5.36 20.29 30.44
CA VAL A 85 4.26 19.52 29.86
C VAL A 85 3.60 20.38 28.78
N GLN A 86 3.54 19.86 27.56
CA GLN A 86 2.93 20.53 26.43
C GLN A 86 1.51 19.99 26.21
N VAL A 87 0.51 20.85 26.42
CA VAL A 87 -0.90 20.53 26.16
C VAL A 87 -1.27 21.05 24.78
N ILE A 88 -1.66 20.13 23.90
CA ILE A 88 -2.07 20.38 22.52
C ILE A 88 -3.57 20.19 22.44
N THR A 89 -4.27 21.23 21.99
CA THR A 89 -5.72 21.21 21.80
C THR A 89 -6.06 21.14 20.32
N PRO A 90 -6.97 20.25 19.90
CA PRO A 90 -7.39 20.16 18.50
C PRO A 90 -8.11 21.41 18.00
N THR A 91 -8.29 21.50 16.69
CA THR A 91 -9.12 22.54 16.06
C THR A 91 -10.59 22.32 16.40
N PRO A 92 -11.45 23.36 16.38
CA PRO A 92 -12.90 23.18 16.56
C PRO A 92 -13.52 22.14 15.62
N GLU A 93 -13.02 22.06 14.39
CA GLU A 93 -13.44 21.10 13.37
C GLU A 93 -13.09 19.67 13.78
N ALA A 94 -11.84 19.43 14.20
CA ALA A 94 -11.38 18.13 14.70
C ALA A 94 -12.15 17.71 15.96
N ILE A 95 -12.41 18.65 16.86
CA ILE A 95 -13.24 18.44 18.05
C ILE A 95 -14.66 17.98 17.66
N SER A 96 -15.26 18.61 16.64
CA SER A 96 -16.58 18.24 16.15
C SER A 96 -16.60 16.86 15.50
N ALA A 97 -15.52 16.48 14.80
CA ALA A 97 -15.39 15.18 14.14
C ALA A 97 -15.10 14.04 15.13
N GLY A 98 -14.36 14.29 16.21
CA GLY A 98 -13.93 13.29 17.20
C GLY A 98 -14.93 12.97 18.31
N GLY A 99 -16.08 13.67 18.38
CA GLY A 99 -17.16 13.39 19.33
C GLY A 99 -16.94 13.97 20.74
N LEU A 100 -17.33 15.24 20.92
CA LEU A 100 -17.47 15.88 22.23
C LEU A 100 -18.54 15.21 23.11
N GLN A 101 -18.29 15.16 24.42
CA GLN A 101 -19.36 14.96 25.41
C GLN A 101 -20.30 16.18 25.42
N LYS A 102 -21.53 16.00 25.93
CA LYS A 102 -22.53 17.09 26.07
C LYS A 102 -22.06 18.25 26.97
N ASP A 103 -21.04 18.05 27.81
CA ASP A 103 -20.53 19.04 28.75
C ASP A 103 -19.30 19.83 28.25
N GLY A 104 -18.85 19.57 27.01
CA GLY A 104 -17.78 20.31 26.36
C GLY A 104 -16.35 19.88 26.72
N ARG A 105 -16.16 18.79 27.49
CA ARG A 105 -14.82 18.27 27.83
C ARG A 105 -14.32 17.22 26.85
N LEU A 106 -13.02 17.24 26.56
CA LEU A 106 -12.35 16.33 25.61
C LEU A 106 -11.80 15.08 26.29
N PRO A 107 -11.75 13.91 25.61
CA PRO A 107 -10.79 12.87 25.99
C PRO A 107 -9.37 13.44 25.99
N ALA A 108 -8.45 12.80 26.74
CA ALA A 108 -7.05 13.17 26.67
C ALA A 108 -6.13 11.96 26.50
N TYR A 109 -5.10 12.13 25.68
CA TYR A 109 -4.01 11.20 25.49
C TYR A 109 -2.74 11.80 26.07
N LEU A 110 -2.12 11.12 27.04
CA LEU A 110 -0.82 11.49 27.58
C LEU A 110 0.25 10.74 26.82
N ASP A 111 1.14 11.49 26.19
CA ASP A 111 2.25 10.97 25.39
C ASP A 111 3.56 11.10 26.17
N PHE A 112 4.35 10.03 26.12
CA PHE A 112 5.69 9.97 26.67
C PHE A 112 6.66 9.67 25.54
N HIS A 113 7.61 10.57 25.29
CA HIS A 113 8.49 10.43 24.15
C HIS A 113 9.43 9.22 24.25
N GLY A 114 9.84 8.69 23.09
CA GLY A 114 10.90 7.68 23.01
C GLY A 114 12.30 8.21 23.29
N GLY A 115 13.30 7.33 23.22
CA GLY A 115 14.72 7.71 23.39
C GLY A 115 15.49 6.97 24.47
N GLY A 116 15.04 5.75 24.84
CA GLY A 116 15.78 4.88 25.76
C GLY A 116 16.05 5.52 27.12
N PHE A 117 15.17 6.42 27.57
CA PHE A 117 15.29 7.19 28.81
C PHE A 117 16.48 8.16 28.87
N VAL A 118 17.27 8.31 27.80
CA VAL A 118 18.50 9.13 27.78
C VAL A 118 18.36 10.32 26.82
N ILE A 119 17.75 10.09 25.67
CA ILE A 119 17.52 11.10 24.63
C ILE A 119 16.04 11.45 24.54
N GLY A 120 15.73 12.55 23.86
CA GLY A 120 14.36 13.01 23.63
C GLY A 120 14.02 14.29 24.39
N THR A 121 12.99 14.96 23.88
CA THR A 121 12.42 16.25 24.34
C THR A 121 10.97 16.31 23.83
N LEU A 122 10.23 17.37 24.19
CA LEU A 122 8.90 17.63 23.63
C LEU A 122 8.85 17.61 22.09
N ALA A 123 9.94 17.98 21.42
CA ALA A 123 10.01 18.03 19.96
C ALA A 123 10.08 16.64 19.29
N THR A 124 10.36 15.58 20.05
CA THR A 124 10.67 14.24 19.51
C THR A 124 9.46 13.60 18.88
N ASP A 125 8.33 13.62 19.60
CA ASP A 125 7.06 13.00 19.20
C ASP A 125 6.00 14.10 18.89
N GLN A 126 6.44 15.35 18.68
CA GLN A 126 5.52 16.48 18.53
C GLN A 126 4.60 16.33 17.32
N VAL A 127 5.14 15.89 16.17
CA VAL A 127 4.33 15.70 14.95
C VAL A 127 3.31 14.58 15.16
N PHE A 128 3.71 13.49 15.83
CA PHE A 128 2.78 12.43 16.23
C PHE A 128 1.68 12.97 17.14
N CYS A 129 2.03 13.71 18.19
CA CYS A 129 1.09 14.31 19.12
C CYS A 129 0.08 15.26 18.43
N GLN A 130 0.55 16.08 17.49
CA GLN A 130 -0.32 16.96 16.69
C GLN A 130 -1.27 16.14 15.80
N ASN A 131 -0.79 15.06 15.20
CA ASN A 131 -1.60 14.15 14.41
C ASN A 131 -2.66 13.42 15.25
N VAL A 132 -2.31 12.94 16.44
CA VAL A 132 -3.27 12.33 17.37
C VAL A 132 -4.34 13.35 17.76
N ALA A 133 -3.95 14.57 18.14
CA ALA A 133 -4.90 15.61 18.52
C ALA A 133 -5.92 15.87 17.39
N GLN A 134 -5.45 16.06 16.16
CA GLN A 134 -6.32 16.39 15.01
C GLN A 134 -7.18 15.22 14.53
N HIS A 135 -6.62 14.03 14.37
CA HIS A 135 -7.35 12.91 13.77
C HIS A 135 -8.29 12.21 14.74
N VAL A 136 -7.95 12.21 16.05
CA VAL A 136 -8.82 11.64 17.08
C VAL A 136 -9.78 12.71 17.64
N GLY A 137 -9.43 13.99 17.57
CA GLY A 137 -10.20 15.07 18.18
C GLY A 137 -10.10 15.08 19.71
N CYS A 138 -8.95 14.69 20.27
CA CYS A 138 -8.69 14.68 21.72
C CYS A 138 -7.60 15.68 22.12
N ALA A 139 -7.59 16.10 23.39
CA ALA A 139 -6.45 16.82 23.94
C ALA A 139 -5.24 15.88 24.02
N VAL A 140 -4.04 16.38 23.74
CA VAL A 140 -2.80 15.62 23.91
C VAL A 140 -1.92 16.32 24.93
N VAL A 141 -1.36 15.55 25.84
CA VAL A 141 -0.46 16.02 26.90
C VAL A 141 0.89 15.35 26.70
N ASN A 142 1.80 16.04 26.03
CA ASN A 142 3.16 15.58 25.72
C ASN A 142 4.10 15.95 26.89
N VAL A 143 4.76 14.96 27.49
CA VAL A 143 5.46 15.11 28.78
C VAL A 143 6.98 15.07 28.59
N GLU A 144 7.68 16.11 29.08
CA GLU A 144 9.15 16.20 29.07
C GLU A 144 9.73 15.63 30.38
N TYR A 145 9.60 14.31 30.56
CA TYR A 145 10.17 13.66 31.74
C TYR A 145 11.70 13.81 31.79
N ARG A 146 12.28 13.83 32.98
CA ARG A 146 13.74 13.99 33.12
C ARG A 146 14.47 12.73 32.67
N THR A 147 15.55 12.90 31.91
CA THR A 147 16.30 11.79 31.29
C THR A 147 17.57 11.42 32.07
N SER A 148 18.03 10.20 31.85
CA SER A 148 19.28 9.62 32.33
C SER A 148 20.48 10.13 31.54
N PRO A 149 21.70 10.06 32.11
CA PRO A 149 22.08 9.54 33.42
C PRO A 149 21.86 10.53 34.59
N GLU A 150 21.50 11.79 34.35
CA GLU A 150 21.26 12.76 35.42
C GLU A 150 20.09 12.33 36.32
N TYR A 151 19.07 11.74 35.71
CA TYR A 151 17.88 11.21 36.38
C TYR A 151 17.61 9.76 35.95
N PRO A 152 18.32 8.78 36.57
CA PRO A 152 18.17 7.36 36.27
C PRO A 152 16.86 6.78 36.82
N HIS A 153 16.62 5.49 36.54
CA HIS A 153 15.49 4.74 37.10
C HIS A 153 15.35 4.94 38.62
N PRO A 154 14.13 5.19 39.14
CA PRO A 154 12.82 5.21 38.48
C PRO A 154 12.34 6.60 38.01
N THR A 155 13.19 7.63 38.05
CA THR A 155 12.79 9.04 37.87
C THR A 155 11.93 9.30 36.63
N PRO A 156 12.27 8.83 35.41
CA PRO A 156 11.47 9.09 34.21
C PRO A 156 10.00 8.61 34.31
N VAL A 157 9.79 7.48 35.01
CA VAL A 157 8.46 6.88 35.21
C VAL A 157 7.69 7.66 36.29
N MET A 158 8.38 8.08 37.36
CA MET A 158 7.77 8.85 38.44
C MET A 158 7.36 10.25 37.99
N ASP A 159 8.20 10.93 37.19
CA ASP A 159 7.87 12.22 36.57
C ASP A 159 6.61 12.13 35.71
N SER A 160 6.53 11.08 34.89
CA SER A 160 5.39 10.79 34.04
C SER A 160 4.12 10.48 34.83
N PHE A 161 4.22 9.79 35.97
CA PHE A 161 3.08 9.53 36.84
C PHE A 161 2.61 10.78 37.59
N ASP A 162 3.54 11.65 38.01
CA ASP A 162 3.20 12.95 38.56
C ASP A 162 2.52 13.85 37.52
N ALA A 163 2.91 13.77 36.25
CA ALA A 163 2.19 14.41 35.15
C ALA A 163 0.76 13.89 34.99
N LEU A 164 0.55 12.57 35.06
CA LEU A 164 -0.80 11.97 35.03
C LEU A 164 -1.66 12.47 36.20
N ARG A 165 -1.12 12.47 37.42
CA ARG A 165 -1.79 13.01 38.61
C ARG A 165 -2.14 14.50 38.44
N TRP A 166 -1.22 15.28 37.88
CA TRP A 166 -1.44 16.70 37.62
C TRP A 166 -2.58 16.92 36.61
N VAL A 167 -2.64 16.14 35.53
CA VAL A 167 -3.74 16.19 34.56
C VAL A 167 -5.08 15.85 35.23
N VAL A 168 -5.14 14.78 36.03
CA VAL A 168 -6.36 14.40 36.76
C VAL A 168 -6.80 15.51 37.71
N ALA A 169 -5.87 16.08 38.49
CA ALA A 169 -6.16 17.13 39.46
C ALA A 169 -6.63 18.44 38.82
N ARG A 170 -6.19 18.73 37.59
CA ARG A 170 -6.52 19.98 36.87
C ARG A 170 -7.42 19.76 35.66
N ALA A 171 -8.11 18.62 35.60
CA ALA A 171 -8.86 18.23 34.41
C ALA A 171 -9.88 19.29 33.95
N GLY A 172 -10.56 19.94 34.89
CA GLY A 172 -11.50 21.03 34.60
C GLY A 172 -10.85 22.27 34.00
N GLU A 173 -9.64 22.64 34.44
CA GLU A 173 -8.89 23.78 33.90
C GLU A 173 -8.32 23.50 32.52
N LEU A 174 -7.97 22.23 32.26
CA LEU A 174 -7.45 21.76 30.98
C LEU A 174 -8.55 21.44 29.95
N GLY A 175 -9.83 21.50 30.35
CA GLY A 175 -10.95 21.13 29.48
C GLY A 175 -11.00 19.63 29.14
N VAL A 176 -10.40 18.77 29.97
CA VAL A 176 -10.31 17.32 29.75
C VAL A 176 -11.24 16.54 30.68
N ASP A 177 -11.68 15.39 30.21
CA ASP A 177 -12.49 14.44 30.97
C ASP A 177 -11.58 13.38 31.63
N PRO A 178 -11.44 13.39 32.97
CA PRO A 178 -10.54 12.47 33.66
C PRO A 178 -11.02 11.01 33.60
N ALA A 179 -12.26 10.73 33.18
CA ALA A 179 -12.76 9.36 32.96
C ALA A 179 -12.45 8.81 31.55
N ARG A 180 -11.81 9.63 30.68
CA ARG A 180 -11.44 9.28 29.30
C ARG A 180 -9.97 9.61 29.02
N LEU A 181 -9.10 9.07 29.87
CA LEU A 181 -7.65 9.22 29.74
C LEU A 181 -7.03 7.99 29.07
N ALA A 182 -6.13 8.23 28.14
CA ALA A 182 -5.25 7.24 27.53
C ALA A 182 -3.79 7.62 27.80
N VAL A 183 -2.91 6.62 27.83
CA VAL A 183 -1.46 6.80 27.94
C VAL A 183 -0.77 6.11 26.78
N GLY A 184 0.38 6.61 26.33
CA GLY A 184 1.15 5.93 25.30
C GLY A 184 2.48 6.56 25.00
N GLY A 185 3.18 5.96 24.05
CA GLY A 185 4.45 6.48 23.56
C GLY A 185 5.26 5.45 22.78
N PHE A 186 6.42 5.91 22.29
CA PHE A 186 7.35 5.09 21.51
C PHE A 186 8.48 4.56 22.38
N SER A 187 8.87 3.30 22.23
CA SER A 187 10.04 2.69 22.89
C SER A 187 10.02 2.85 24.41
N ALA A 188 10.92 3.65 24.99
CA ALA A 188 10.93 4.00 26.41
C ALA A 188 9.60 4.64 26.86
N GLY A 189 8.96 5.45 26.01
CA GLY A 189 7.63 5.99 26.24
C GLY A 189 6.55 4.93 26.37
N GLY A 190 6.62 3.88 25.54
CA GLY A 190 5.77 2.70 25.67
C GLY A 190 5.99 1.96 26.99
N SER A 191 7.24 1.86 27.45
CA SER A 191 7.55 1.30 28.79
C SER A 191 6.92 2.11 29.91
N ILE A 192 7.02 3.45 29.84
CA ILE A 192 6.40 4.36 30.81
C ILE A 192 4.90 4.16 30.80
N ALA A 193 4.25 4.16 29.64
CA ALA A 193 2.81 3.97 29.51
C ALA A 193 2.33 2.63 30.11
N ALA A 194 3.06 1.54 29.86
CA ALA A 194 2.76 0.23 30.44
C ALA A 194 2.92 0.20 31.97
N ALA A 195 3.98 0.81 32.51
CA ALA A 195 4.17 0.95 33.96
C ALA A 195 3.07 1.82 34.59
N LEU A 196 2.70 2.93 33.93
CA LEU A 196 1.64 3.83 34.37
C LEU A 196 0.27 3.14 34.37
N ALA A 197 -0.02 2.25 33.42
CA ALA A 197 -1.25 1.46 33.44
C ALA A 197 -1.38 0.63 34.73
N ILE A 198 -0.28 0.04 35.19
CA ILE A 198 -0.20 -0.71 36.45
C ILE A 198 -0.37 0.24 37.64
N MET A 199 0.39 1.33 37.68
CA MET A 199 0.36 2.30 38.79
C MET A 199 -1.01 2.99 38.91
N ALA A 200 -1.66 3.31 37.79
CA ALA A 200 -2.98 3.93 37.75
C ALA A 200 -4.08 2.99 38.25
N ARG A 201 -4.00 1.69 37.95
CA ARG A 201 -4.93 0.68 38.50
C ARG A 201 -4.82 0.62 40.03
N ASP A 202 -3.60 0.74 40.56
CA ASP A 202 -3.32 0.57 41.98
C ASP A 202 -3.49 1.88 42.79
N ASP A 203 -3.60 3.03 42.13
CA ASP A 203 -3.80 4.33 42.76
C ASP A 203 -5.28 4.78 42.67
N PRO A 204 -6.03 4.79 43.78
CA PRO A 204 -7.45 5.14 43.78
C PRO A 204 -7.72 6.62 43.44
N ALA A 205 -6.69 7.47 43.40
CA ALA A 205 -6.81 8.85 42.95
C ALA A 205 -6.87 8.96 41.41
N ILE A 206 -6.53 7.90 40.68
CA ILE A 206 -6.51 7.87 39.23
C ILE A 206 -7.73 7.09 38.71
N PRO A 207 -8.60 7.69 37.88
CA PRO A 207 -9.66 6.95 37.22
C PRO A 207 -9.11 5.87 36.27
N PRO A 208 -9.87 4.80 36.00
CA PRO A 208 -9.44 3.76 35.06
C PRO A 208 -9.06 4.34 33.69
N LEU A 209 -7.82 4.10 33.29
CA LEU A 209 -7.33 4.47 31.96
C LEU A 209 -8.07 3.65 30.88
N ARG A 210 -8.34 4.28 29.74
CA ARG A 210 -9.13 3.70 28.65
C ARG A 210 -8.32 3.01 27.57
N LEU A 211 -7.03 3.35 27.46
CA LEU A 211 -6.11 2.77 26.50
C LEU A 211 -4.66 2.94 27.00
N GLN A 212 -3.84 1.92 26.77
CA GLN A 212 -2.38 2.03 26.74
C GLN A 212 -1.89 1.76 25.30
N LEU A 213 -1.35 2.79 24.63
CA LEU A 213 -0.81 2.71 23.28
C LEU A 213 0.71 2.49 23.33
N LEU A 214 1.15 1.28 22.99
CA LEU A 214 2.52 0.83 23.18
C LEU A 214 3.21 0.64 21.82
N VAL A 215 4.01 1.61 21.39
CA VAL A 215 4.69 1.56 20.08
C VAL A 215 6.16 1.19 20.28
N VAL A 216 6.61 0.11 19.63
CA VAL A 216 7.92 -0.55 19.78
C VAL A 216 8.42 -0.58 21.23
N PRO A 217 7.57 -1.00 22.20
CA PRO A 217 7.79 -0.70 23.61
C PRO A 217 8.96 -1.48 24.21
N VAL A 218 9.69 -0.84 25.12
CA VAL A 218 10.57 -1.54 26.07
C VAL A 218 9.71 -2.11 27.20
N LEU A 219 9.88 -3.38 27.51
CA LEU A 219 9.03 -4.16 28.41
C LEU A 219 9.84 -5.09 29.32
N ASP A 220 11.05 -5.50 28.93
CA ASP A 220 11.90 -6.38 29.75
C ASP A 220 13.41 -6.07 29.64
N ALA A 221 13.93 -5.31 30.60
CA ALA A 221 15.32 -4.87 30.60
C ALA A 221 16.33 -5.89 31.18
N ARG A 222 15.88 -7.09 31.57
CA ARG A 222 16.68 -8.04 32.36
C ARG A 222 17.75 -8.79 31.58
N TYR A 223 17.58 -8.97 30.28
CA TYR A 223 18.37 -9.93 29.50
C TYR A 223 19.42 -9.32 28.58
N VAL A 224 19.32 -8.02 28.27
CA VAL A 224 20.37 -7.33 27.52
C VAL A 224 21.62 -7.25 28.41
N PRO A 225 22.81 -7.71 27.98
CA PRO A 225 23.99 -7.66 28.83
C PRO A 225 24.55 -6.24 28.98
N GLU A 226 25.55 -6.04 29.84
CA GLU A 226 26.26 -4.74 29.93
C GLU A 226 27.19 -4.52 28.74
N GLU A 227 27.79 -5.62 28.25
CA GLU A 227 28.78 -5.67 27.19
C GLU A 227 28.60 -6.95 26.37
N GLY A 228 29.02 -6.91 25.11
CA GLY A 228 28.89 -8.05 24.19
C GLY A 228 27.46 -8.34 23.72
N SER A 229 27.30 -9.49 23.09
CA SER A 229 26.04 -9.97 22.51
C SER A 229 25.21 -10.75 23.53
N CYS A 230 23.90 -10.86 23.30
CA CYS A 230 23.05 -11.73 24.10
C CYS A 230 23.44 -13.20 23.90
N ASP A 231 23.42 -14.00 24.97
CA ASP A 231 23.66 -15.44 24.89
C ASP A 231 22.37 -16.16 24.45
N PRO A 232 22.35 -16.80 23.26
CA PRO A 232 21.17 -17.49 22.74
C PRO A 232 20.66 -18.63 23.64
N ALA A 233 21.50 -19.15 24.54
CA ALA A 233 21.11 -20.20 25.47
C ALA A 233 20.30 -19.68 26.69
N THR A 234 20.34 -18.37 26.97
CA THR A 234 19.77 -17.79 28.20
C THR A 234 18.77 -16.67 27.97
N VAL A 235 18.82 -15.99 26.82
CA VAL A 235 17.85 -14.95 26.46
C VAL A 235 16.54 -15.57 25.96
N PRO A 236 15.35 -15.15 26.46
CA PRO A 236 14.07 -15.70 26.02
C PRO A 236 13.53 -15.07 24.73
N TYR A 237 14.23 -14.09 24.17
CA TYR A 237 13.81 -13.30 23.02
C TYR A 237 14.77 -13.58 21.85
N GLU A 238 14.28 -14.29 20.83
CA GLU A 238 15.10 -14.61 19.66
C GLU A 238 15.55 -13.32 18.95
N SER A 239 14.67 -12.33 18.89
CA SER A 239 14.94 -11.02 18.30
C SER A 239 16.14 -10.28 18.90
N TYR A 240 16.50 -10.52 20.16
CA TYR A 240 17.70 -9.94 20.77
C TYR A 240 18.99 -10.48 20.14
N VAL A 241 18.94 -11.69 19.59
CA VAL A 241 20.06 -12.36 18.92
C VAL A 241 19.99 -12.12 17.42
N SER A 242 18.87 -12.46 16.78
CA SER A 242 18.74 -12.44 15.32
C SER A 242 18.67 -11.02 14.73
N LEU A 243 18.35 -10.01 15.54
CA LEU A 243 18.26 -8.60 15.13
C LEU A 243 19.24 -7.71 15.91
N GLU A 244 20.32 -8.29 16.44
CA GLU A 244 21.37 -7.54 17.15
C GLU A 244 21.92 -6.33 16.34
N TYR A 245 21.88 -6.42 15.01
CA TYR A 245 22.32 -5.37 14.10
C TYR A 245 21.18 -4.59 13.42
N ALA A 246 19.99 -4.56 14.02
CA ALA A 246 18.88 -3.74 13.52
C ALA A 246 19.34 -2.27 13.32
N PRO A 247 18.97 -1.63 12.20
CA PRO A 247 19.57 -0.35 11.81
C PRO A 247 19.25 0.80 12.79
N PHE A 248 17.99 0.91 13.25
CA PHE A 248 17.59 2.00 14.13
C PHE A 248 18.01 1.78 15.59
N LEU A 249 17.83 0.56 16.08
CA LEU A 249 18.10 0.15 17.45
C LEU A 249 18.97 -1.13 17.47
N PRO A 250 20.26 -1.05 17.11
CA PRO A 250 21.14 -2.19 17.28
C PRO A 250 21.33 -2.49 18.77
N LEU A 251 21.66 -3.74 19.12
CA LEU A 251 21.83 -4.17 20.52
C LEU A 251 22.86 -3.31 21.25
N GLN A 252 23.93 -2.88 20.57
CA GLN A 252 24.91 -1.95 21.13
C GLN A 252 24.25 -0.67 21.65
N ARG A 253 23.30 -0.11 20.89
CA ARG A 253 22.57 1.11 21.25
C ARG A 253 21.60 0.85 22.40
N LEU A 254 20.88 -0.28 22.36
CA LEU A 254 20.00 -0.69 23.46
C LEU A 254 20.77 -0.87 24.78
N ARG A 255 21.94 -1.52 24.74
CA ARG A 255 22.87 -1.65 25.87
C ARG A 255 23.32 -0.29 26.41
N TRP A 256 23.67 0.63 25.52
CA TRP A 256 24.10 1.98 25.91
C TRP A 256 23.01 2.70 26.71
N PHE A 257 21.75 2.64 26.25
CA PHE A 257 20.61 3.17 27.00
C PHE A 257 20.48 2.54 28.38
N TYR A 258 20.46 1.20 28.46
CA TYR A 258 20.28 0.50 29.75
C TYR A 258 21.42 0.77 30.73
N ASN A 259 22.67 0.90 30.26
CA ASN A 259 23.80 1.20 31.12
C ASN A 259 23.71 2.63 31.73
N LEU A 260 23.19 3.60 30.99
CA LEU A 260 23.00 4.97 31.51
C LEU A 260 21.74 5.09 32.39
N TRP A 261 20.69 4.34 32.07
CA TRP A 261 19.41 4.39 32.78
C TRP A 261 19.37 3.56 34.06
N LEU A 262 19.84 2.31 34.00
CA LEU A 262 19.80 1.36 35.11
C LEU A 262 21.14 1.30 35.88
N GLY A 263 22.24 1.73 35.27
CA GLY A 263 23.58 1.56 35.83
C GLY A 263 24.20 0.22 35.45
N ARG A 264 25.07 -0.31 36.31
CA ARG A 264 25.85 -1.54 36.08
C ARG A 264 25.91 -2.41 37.34
N GLY A 265 26.31 -3.68 37.20
CA GLY A 265 26.49 -4.65 38.27
C GLY A 265 25.17 -5.07 38.93
N ALA A 266 25.25 -5.43 40.21
CA ALA A 266 24.11 -5.94 40.97
C ALA A 266 22.93 -4.95 41.05
N GLU A 267 23.22 -3.64 41.07
CA GLU A 267 22.20 -2.59 41.07
C GLU A 267 21.35 -2.61 39.78
N ARG A 268 22.00 -2.83 38.63
CA ARG A 268 21.29 -2.96 37.36
C ARG A 268 20.32 -4.14 37.39
N VAL A 269 20.75 -5.28 37.93
CA VAL A 269 19.91 -6.49 38.05
C VAL A 269 18.72 -6.23 38.97
N GLU A 270 18.93 -5.56 40.11
CA GLU A 270 17.86 -5.19 41.03
C GLU A 270 16.83 -4.28 40.34
N LYS A 271 17.29 -3.19 39.72
CA LYS A 271 16.41 -2.24 39.02
C LYS A 271 15.68 -2.87 37.85
N ALA A 272 16.33 -3.74 37.07
CA ALA A 272 15.68 -4.44 35.95
C ALA A 272 14.56 -5.41 36.41
N ASN A 273 14.54 -5.83 37.68
CA ASN A 273 13.46 -6.61 38.28
C ASN A 273 12.37 -5.74 38.97
N ASP A 274 12.43 -4.43 38.81
CA ASP A 274 11.33 -3.52 39.15
C ASP A 274 10.35 -3.43 37.98
N PHE A 275 9.04 -3.54 38.22
CA PHE A 275 8.03 -3.45 37.16
C PHE A 275 8.00 -2.07 36.48
N ARG A 276 8.51 -1.03 37.15
CA ARG A 276 8.68 0.31 36.56
C ARG A 276 9.78 0.34 35.50
N ALA A 277 10.75 -0.56 35.57
CA ALA A 277 11.75 -0.73 34.51
C ALA A 277 11.34 -1.82 33.49
N SER A 278 10.74 -2.90 33.99
CA SER A 278 10.34 -4.05 33.19
C SER A 278 8.89 -4.42 33.49
N PRO A 279 7.88 -3.78 32.85
CA PRO A 279 6.46 -4.13 33.04
C PRO A 279 6.17 -5.64 32.93
N MET A 280 7.00 -6.37 32.16
CA MET A 280 7.00 -7.83 32.03
C MET A 280 7.10 -8.61 33.36
N VAL A 281 7.63 -8.02 34.42
CA VAL A 281 7.78 -8.65 35.75
C VAL A 281 6.70 -8.28 36.76
N ALA A 282 5.71 -7.48 36.36
CA ALA A 282 4.58 -7.15 37.22
C ALA A 282 3.88 -8.44 37.70
N LYS A 283 3.54 -8.49 38.99
CA LYS A 283 2.91 -9.66 39.60
C LYS A 283 1.46 -9.87 39.14
N ASP A 284 0.80 -8.78 38.74
CA ASP A 284 -0.60 -8.77 38.31
C ASP A 284 -0.76 -7.83 37.11
N LEU A 285 -1.22 -8.41 35.99
CA LEU A 285 -1.51 -7.70 34.74
C LEU A 285 -3.02 -7.70 34.42
N SER A 286 -3.87 -8.10 35.37
CA SER A 286 -5.32 -8.06 35.23
C SER A 286 -5.86 -6.64 35.45
N ASN A 287 -7.04 -6.37 34.89
CA ASN A 287 -7.80 -5.12 35.06
C ASN A 287 -6.99 -3.86 34.70
N LEU A 288 -6.05 -3.97 33.77
CA LEU A 288 -5.35 -2.83 33.20
C LEU A 288 -6.18 -2.21 32.07
N ALA A 289 -5.81 -1.01 31.64
CA ALA A 289 -6.35 -0.42 30.42
C ALA A 289 -6.14 -1.37 29.21
N PRO A 290 -7.10 -1.48 28.29
CA PRO A 290 -6.89 -2.17 27.02
C PRO A 290 -5.61 -1.71 26.33
N ALA A 291 -4.82 -2.64 25.79
CA ALA A 291 -3.55 -2.35 25.15
C ALA A 291 -3.64 -2.42 23.62
N SER A 292 -3.09 -1.41 22.95
CA SER A 292 -2.78 -1.47 21.51
C SER A 292 -1.26 -1.50 21.35
N ILE A 293 -0.72 -2.64 20.94
CA ILE A 293 0.71 -2.90 20.86
C ILE A 293 1.14 -2.92 19.40
N HIS A 294 2.11 -2.09 19.04
CA HIS A 294 2.60 -1.90 17.68
C HIS A 294 4.10 -2.18 17.67
N CYS A 295 4.56 -3.24 17.00
CA CYS A 295 5.98 -3.61 16.94
C CYS A 295 6.49 -3.56 15.49
N ALA A 296 7.79 -3.32 15.30
CA ALA A 296 8.43 -3.45 13.99
C ALA A 296 9.11 -4.83 13.86
N GLU A 297 9.04 -5.45 12.69
CA GLU A 297 9.64 -6.77 12.44
C GLU A 297 11.18 -6.75 12.57
N VAL A 298 11.81 -5.63 12.20
CA VAL A 298 13.27 -5.44 12.28
C VAL A 298 13.64 -4.58 13.49
N ASP A 299 13.23 -5.04 14.68
CA ASP A 299 13.51 -4.41 15.96
C ASP A 299 13.78 -5.49 17.04
N PRO A 300 14.87 -5.40 17.83
CA PRO A 300 15.11 -6.34 18.94
C PRO A 300 13.95 -6.44 19.93
N LEU A 301 13.14 -5.40 20.10
CA LEU A 301 12.04 -5.35 21.07
C LEU A 301 10.77 -6.08 20.59
N VAL A 302 10.76 -6.64 19.37
CA VAL A 302 9.55 -7.27 18.80
C VAL A 302 9.05 -8.47 19.62
N ASP A 303 9.96 -9.31 20.13
CA ASP A 303 9.54 -10.53 20.85
C ASP A 303 9.07 -10.23 22.27
N GLU A 304 9.65 -9.27 22.99
CA GLU A 304 9.11 -8.86 24.28
C GLU A 304 7.72 -8.21 24.13
N GLY A 305 7.46 -7.49 23.03
CA GLY A 305 6.12 -7.01 22.69
C GLY A 305 5.11 -8.15 22.50
N LYS A 306 5.48 -9.20 21.76
CA LYS A 306 4.65 -10.41 21.59
C LYS A 306 4.40 -11.11 22.94
N VAL A 307 5.43 -11.29 23.76
CA VAL A 307 5.29 -11.98 25.05
C VAL A 307 4.41 -11.19 26.02
N TYR A 308 4.51 -9.86 26.03
CA TYR A 308 3.67 -9.03 26.89
C TYR A 308 2.21 -9.03 26.44
N HIS A 309 1.96 -9.01 25.13
CA HIS A 309 0.62 -9.22 24.57
C HIS A 309 -0.04 -10.50 25.10
N GLU A 310 0.67 -11.64 25.00
CA GLU A 310 0.17 -12.93 25.49
C GLU A 310 -0.08 -12.91 27.01
N LYS A 311 0.79 -12.26 27.79
CA LYS A 311 0.60 -12.11 29.24
C LYS A 311 -0.61 -11.28 29.61
N LEU A 312 -0.89 -10.19 28.88
CA LEU A 312 -2.08 -9.37 29.10
C LEU A 312 -3.34 -10.18 28.84
N LEU A 313 -3.40 -10.90 27.71
CA LEU A 313 -4.52 -11.77 27.38
C LEU A 313 -4.73 -12.87 28.42
N ALA A 314 -3.64 -13.53 28.85
CA ALA A 314 -3.68 -14.56 29.89
C ALA A 314 -4.17 -14.03 31.25
N ALA A 315 -3.90 -12.75 31.55
CA ALA A 315 -4.39 -12.07 32.75
C ALA A 315 -5.82 -11.49 32.61
N GLY A 316 -6.46 -11.65 31.45
CA GLY A 316 -7.80 -11.14 31.17
C GLY A 316 -7.85 -9.66 30.77
N THR A 317 -6.72 -9.02 30.50
CA THR A 317 -6.65 -7.66 29.96
C THR A 317 -6.72 -7.69 28.43
N SER A 318 -7.64 -6.94 27.84
CA SER A 318 -7.76 -6.83 26.37
C SER A 318 -6.48 -6.29 25.76
N SER A 319 -5.97 -6.95 24.71
CA SER A 319 -4.80 -6.49 23.98
C SER A 319 -4.95 -6.78 22.49
N VAL A 320 -4.47 -5.87 21.65
CA VAL A 320 -4.33 -6.05 20.20
C VAL A 320 -2.86 -5.86 19.86
N LEU A 321 -2.29 -6.76 19.06
CA LEU A 321 -0.90 -6.70 18.60
C LEU A 321 -0.86 -6.56 17.08
N THR A 322 -0.07 -5.59 16.60
CA THR A 322 0.28 -5.42 15.19
C THR A 322 1.79 -5.43 15.03
N VAL A 323 2.31 -6.29 14.13
CA VAL A 323 3.72 -6.32 13.76
C VAL A 323 3.89 -5.80 12.33
N TYR A 324 4.57 -4.66 12.17
CA TYR A 324 4.82 -4.02 10.89
C TYR A 324 6.05 -4.62 10.24
N LYS A 325 5.86 -5.30 9.10
CA LYS A 325 6.96 -5.87 8.31
C LYS A 325 7.83 -4.78 7.70
N GLY A 326 9.15 -5.00 7.67
CA GLY A 326 10.13 -4.09 7.05
C GLY A 326 10.31 -2.69 7.66
N ALA A 327 9.49 -2.31 8.66
CA ALA A 327 9.39 -1.01 9.33
C ALA A 327 8.86 0.16 8.45
N ILE A 328 7.56 0.45 8.70
CA ILE A 328 6.68 1.57 8.30
C ILE A 328 5.90 1.40 6.98
N ASN A 329 4.58 1.38 7.17
CA ASN A 329 3.43 1.35 6.25
C ASN A 329 3.65 0.65 4.91
N MET A 330 3.33 -0.65 4.87
CA MET A 330 3.32 -1.38 3.61
C MET A 330 1.90 -1.60 3.13
N ALA A 331 1.76 -1.44 1.81
CA ALA A 331 0.84 -2.19 0.97
C ALA A 331 0.43 -3.52 1.59
N LYS A 332 -0.86 -3.84 1.57
CA LYS A 332 -1.27 -5.21 1.84
C LYS A 332 -0.51 -6.15 0.90
N PRO A 333 -0.05 -7.33 1.36
CA PRO A 333 0.56 -8.29 0.45
C PRO A 333 -0.42 -8.60 -0.67
N ALA A 334 0.09 -8.74 -1.90
CA ALA A 334 -0.73 -9.12 -3.04
C ALA A 334 -1.58 -10.35 -2.69
N PRO A 335 -2.89 -10.33 -2.96
CA PRO A 335 -3.77 -11.41 -2.57
C PRO A 335 -3.41 -12.68 -3.34
N ASP A 336 -3.54 -13.84 -2.70
CA ASP A 336 -3.38 -15.11 -3.39
C ASP A 336 -4.53 -15.31 -4.39
N LEU A 337 -4.20 -15.34 -5.68
CA LEU A 337 -5.15 -15.57 -6.76
C LEU A 337 -5.62 -17.02 -6.81
N LYS A 338 -5.04 -17.95 -6.05
CA LYS A 338 -5.46 -19.37 -5.99
C LYS A 338 -5.58 -20.02 -7.37
N ILE A 339 -4.73 -19.61 -8.31
CA ILE A 339 -4.68 -20.20 -9.65
C ILE A 339 -4.20 -21.64 -9.48
N GLU A 340 -4.92 -22.59 -10.07
CA GLU A 340 -4.57 -23.99 -9.96
C GLU A 340 -3.14 -24.24 -10.49
N PRO A 341 -2.32 -25.04 -9.79
CA PRO A 341 -0.99 -25.38 -10.26
C PRO A 341 -1.05 -26.09 -11.61
N SER A 342 -0.26 -25.65 -12.57
CA SER A 342 -0.09 -26.32 -13.86
C SER A 342 1.31 -26.08 -14.41
N SER A 343 1.85 -27.09 -15.11
CA SER A 343 3.07 -26.95 -15.89
C SER A 343 2.81 -26.45 -17.32
N ALA A 344 1.56 -26.47 -17.79
CA ALA A 344 1.18 -26.10 -19.14
C ALA A 344 1.19 -24.58 -19.33
N THR A 345 1.73 -24.13 -20.45
CA THR A 345 1.89 -22.71 -20.79
C THR A 345 1.45 -22.47 -22.23
N VAL A 346 1.07 -21.23 -22.55
CA VAL A 346 0.83 -20.78 -23.92
C VAL A 346 1.86 -19.72 -24.32
N ASP A 347 2.17 -19.64 -25.60
CA ASP A 347 2.88 -18.50 -26.16
C ASP A 347 1.91 -17.36 -26.48
N VAL A 348 2.28 -16.15 -26.11
CA VAL A 348 1.48 -14.94 -26.34
C VAL A 348 2.28 -13.94 -27.17
N ARG A 349 1.63 -13.36 -28.18
CA ARG A 349 2.14 -12.21 -28.95
C ARG A 349 1.09 -11.10 -28.90
N ILE A 350 1.50 -9.91 -28.45
CA ILE A 350 0.63 -8.73 -28.38
C ILE A 350 0.67 -8.05 -29.74
N ILE A 351 -0.48 -7.79 -30.34
CA ILE A 351 -0.63 -7.17 -31.65
C ILE A 351 -1.08 -5.72 -31.43
N ASP A 352 -0.28 -4.77 -31.90
CA ASP A 352 -0.75 -3.40 -32.12
C ASP A 352 -1.72 -3.47 -33.31
N THR A 353 -3.01 -3.32 -33.03
CA THR A 353 -4.05 -3.44 -34.07
C THR A 353 -3.97 -2.30 -35.09
N THR A 354 -3.10 -1.31 -34.85
CA THR A 354 -2.97 -0.05 -35.58
C THR A 354 -4.21 0.82 -35.52
N ALA A 355 -5.22 0.40 -34.75
CA ALA A 355 -6.39 1.18 -34.45
C ALA A 355 -6.02 2.26 -33.43
N TRP A 356 -6.46 3.48 -33.73
CA TRP A 356 -6.26 4.65 -32.89
C TRP A 356 -7.51 5.50 -32.92
N ILE A 357 -8.19 5.62 -31.79
CA ILE A 357 -9.31 6.52 -31.59
C ILE A 357 -8.82 7.70 -30.74
N SER A 358 -9.02 8.91 -31.23
CA SER A 358 -8.61 10.15 -30.57
C SER A 358 -9.77 11.13 -30.45
N GLY A 359 -9.68 12.12 -29.56
CA GLY A 359 -10.71 13.13 -29.36
C GLY A 359 -11.92 12.63 -28.56
N LEU A 360 -11.76 11.54 -27.82
CA LEU A 360 -12.77 11.02 -26.90
C LEU A 360 -12.63 11.74 -25.55
N PRO A 361 -13.66 12.43 -25.04
CA PRO A 361 -13.60 13.07 -23.73
C PRO A 361 -13.39 12.02 -22.62
N THR A 362 -12.44 12.24 -21.71
CA THR A 362 -12.18 11.34 -20.57
C THR A 362 -13.41 11.16 -19.67
N THR A 363 -14.27 12.18 -19.60
CA THR A 363 -15.54 12.18 -18.85
C THR A 363 -16.58 11.17 -19.33
N MET A 364 -16.37 10.54 -20.50
CA MET A 364 -17.19 9.41 -20.93
C MET A 364 -16.85 8.09 -20.22
N PHE A 365 -15.66 8.01 -19.62
CA PHE A 365 -15.07 6.78 -19.10
C PHE A 365 -14.90 6.83 -17.58
N PHE A 366 -14.30 7.91 -17.08
CA PHE A 366 -13.90 8.00 -15.68
C PHE A 366 -13.97 9.42 -15.11
N GLU A 367 -14.01 9.50 -13.79
CA GLU A 367 -14.06 10.72 -13.00
C GLU A 367 -13.09 10.66 -11.80
N PRO A 368 -12.63 11.79 -11.23
CA PRO A 368 -12.86 13.17 -11.68
C PRO A 368 -12.08 13.49 -12.95
N ASN A 369 -12.47 14.55 -13.68
CA ASN A 369 -11.62 15.06 -14.76
C ASN A 369 -10.37 15.73 -14.16
N ILE A 370 -9.17 15.20 -14.44
CA ILE A 370 -7.90 15.78 -14.01
C ILE A 370 -7.40 16.76 -15.07
N LYS A 371 -7.12 17.99 -14.66
CA LYS A 371 -6.69 19.09 -15.54
C LYS A 371 -5.56 18.65 -16.47
N GLY A 372 -5.73 18.85 -17.78
CA GLY A 372 -4.72 18.52 -18.78
C GLY A 372 -4.77 17.06 -19.26
N HIS A 373 -5.66 16.23 -18.71
CA HIS A 373 -6.00 14.91 -19.21
C HIS A 373 -7.51 14.87 -19.60
N ASP A 374 -7.88 15.73 -20.55
CA ASP A 374 -9.27 15.94 -20.95
C ASP A 374 -9.73 15.00 -22.08
N GLU A 375 -8.80 14.40 -22.81
CA GLU A 375 -9.06 13.49 -23.93
C GLU A 375 -8.33 12.16 -23.75
N LEU A 376 -9.04 11.05 -23.94
CA LEU A 376 -8.48 9.71 -24.02
C LEU A 376 -7.92 9.48 -25.43
N ALA A 377 -6.66 9.05 -25.48
CA ALA A 377 -6.09 8.43 -26.66
C ALA A 377 -6.25 6.91 -26.54
N ALA A 378 -7.09 6.31 -27.38
CA ALA A 378 -7.49 4.92 -27.29
C ALA A 378 -6.87 4.09 -28.43
N PRO A 379 -5.68 3.49 -28.23
CA PRO A 379 -5.24 2.36 -29.03
C PRO A 379 -6.15 1.15 -28.75
N ALA A 380 -6.04 0.12 -29.59
CA ALA A 380 -6.55 -1.20 -29.27
C ALA A 380 -5.46 -2.25 -29.45
N PHE A 381 -5.41 -3.21 -28.54
CA PHE A 381 -4.49 -4.35 -28.58
C PHE A 381 -5.25 -5.64 -28.82
N SER A 382 -4.65 -6.54 -29.60
CA SER A 382 -5.13 -7.92 -29.75
C SER A 382 -4.04 -8.90 -29.33
N PHE A 383 -4.39 -10.15 -29.09
CA PHE A 383 -3.43 -11.15 -28.62
C PHE A 383 -3.54 -12.42 -29.44
N LEU A 384 -2.41 -12.87 -30.00
CA LEU A 384 -2.31 -14.21 -30.57
C LEU A 384 -1.79 -15.17 -29.51
N ILE A 385 -2.64 -16.11 -29.12
CA ILE A 385 -2.38 -17.13 -28.10
C ILE A 385 -2.15 -18.46 -28.82
N GLU A 386 -0.99 -19.08 -28.61
CA GLU A 386 -0.63 -20.35 -29.21
C GLU A 386 -0.35 -21.41 -28.13
N HIS A 387 -1.17 -22.45 -28.14
CA HIS A 387 -1.01 -23.59 -27.25
C HIS A 387 0.02 -24.59 -27.84
N PRO A 388 0.84 -25.28 -27.03
CA PRO A 388 1.84 -26.24 -27.51
C PRO A 388 1.29 -27.38 -28.40
N SER A 389 -0.01 -27.65 -28.35
CA SER A 389 -0.67 -28.58 -29.28
C SER A 389 -0.84 -28.02 -30.71
N GLY A 390 -0.44 -26.77 -30.97
CA GLY A 390 -0.57 -26.07 -32.24
C GLY A 390 -1.87 -25.28 -32.42
N ARG A 391 -2.80 -25.34 -31.45
CA ARG A 391 -4.08 -24.62 -31.44
C ARG A 391 -3.84 -23.13 -31.19
N LYS A 392 -4.51 -22.26 -31.95
CA LYS A 392 -4.30 -20.80 -31.90
C LYS A 392 -5.61 -20.04 -31.73
N LEU A 393 -5.61 -19.08 -30.82
CA LEU A 393 -6.72 -18.17 -30.57
C LEU A 393 -6.30 -16.73 -30.81
N LEU A 394 -7.26 -15.91 -31.21
CA LEU A 394 -7.14 -14.46 -31.11
C LEU A 394 -8.01 -13.97 -29.96
N PHE A 395 -7.46 -13.10 -29.13
CA PHE A 395 -8.23 -12.32 -28.16
C PHE A 395 -8.31 -10.88 -28.68
N ASP A 396 -9.52 -10.47 -29.04
CA ASP A 396 -9.88 -9.27 -29.78
C ASP A 396 -9.26 -9.17 -31.18
N LEU A 397 -9.78 -8.23 -31.98
CA LEU A 397 -9.30 -7.89 -33.33
C LEU A 397 -9.08 -6.39 -33.55
N GLY A 398 -9.30 -5.54 -32.54
CA GLY A 398 -9.23 -4.09 -32.69
C GLY A 398 -10.45 -3.51 -33.43
N VAL A 399 -10.25 -2.34 -34.03
CA VAL A 399 -11.23 -1.74 -34.95
C VAL A 399 -11.07 -2.31 -36.36
N ARG A 400 -12.17 -2.59 -37.05
CA ARG A 400 -12.12 -2.98 -38.47
C ARG A 400 -11.57 -1.84 -39.33
N LYS A 401 -10.78 -2.16 -40.35
CA LYS A 401 -10.11 -1.16 -41.21
C LYS A 401 -11.09 -0.28 -41.98
N ASP A 402 -12.21 -0.86 -42.39
CA ASP A 402 -13.34 -0.22 -43.03
C ASP A 402 -14.47 0.03 -42.02
N TRP A 403 -14.15 0.72 -40.93
CA TRP A 403 -15.07 0.96 -39.79
C TRP A 403 -16.38 1.68 -40.19
N GLU A 404 -16.43 2.30 -41.37
CA GLU A 404 -17.66 2.82 -41.97
C GLU A 404 -18.70 1.73 -42.30
N ASN A 405 -18.27 0.46 -42.38
CA ASN A 405 -19.10 -0.73 -42.61
C ASN A 405 -19.49 -1.45 -41.32
N LEU A 406 -19.26 -0.87 -40.15
CA LEU A 406 -19.86 -1.34 -38.90
C LEU A 406 -21.40 -1.33 -39.00
N ALA A 407 -22.07 -2.00 -38.06
CA ALA A 407 -23.52 -1.91 -37.97
C ALA A 407 -23.97 -0.43 -37.91
N PRO A 408 -25.04 -0.03 -38.62
CA PRO A 408 -25.42 1.38 -38.72
C PRO A 408 -25.62 2.08 -37.38
N ALA A 409 -26.15 1.36 -36.36
CA ALA A 409 -26.30 1.88 -35.00
C ALA A 409 -24.94 2.28 -34.40
N THR A 410 -23.94 1.40 -34.51
CA THR A 410 -22.58 1.61 -34.01
C THR A 410 -21.84 2.71 -34.76
N PHE A 411 -21.89 2.68 -36.10
CA PHE A 411 -21.28 3.72 -36.94
C PHE A 411 -21.89 5.11 -36.66
N ALA A 412 -23.22 5.18 -36.54
CA ALA A 412 -23.91 6.43 -36.23
C ALA A 412 -23.62 6.94 -34.81
N GLY A 413 -23.41 6.04 -33.84
CA GLY A 413 -22.98 6.38 -32.49
C GLY A 413 -21.61 7.07 -32.49
N MET A 414 -20.61 6.43 -33.09
CA MET A 414 -19.25 6.98 -33.17
C MET A 414 -19.19 8.29 -33.96
N SER A 415 -19.92 8.37 -35.08
CA SER A 415 -19.96 9.58 -35.94
C SER A 415 -20.56 10.81 -35.27
N LYS A 416 -21.27 10.65 -34.14
CA LYS A 416 -21.86 11.77 -33.38
C LYS A 416 -20.91 12.36 -32.34
N VAL A 417 -19.77 11.71 -32.05
CA VAL A 417 -18.79 12.23 -31.11
C VAL A 417 -18.01 13.35 -31.79
N PRO A 418 -18.17 14.63 -31.38
CA PRO A 418 -17.79 15.79 -32.23
C PRO A 418 -16.32 15.87 -32.64
N ASN A 419 -15.42 15.26 -31.86
CA ASN A 419 -13.97 15.30 -32.07
C ASN A 419 -13.37 13.91 -32.34
N ALA A 420 -14.17 12.85 -32.34
CA ALA A 420 -13.65 11.49 -32.50
C ALA A 420 -13.02 11.31 -33.88
N LYS A 421 -11.80 10.78 -33.91
CA LYS A 421 -11.13 10.34 -35.14
C LYS A 421 -10.67 8.91 -34.97
N VAL A 422 -11.16 8.05 -35.86
CA VAL A 422 -10.78 6.64 -35.95
C VAL A 422 -9.76 6.50 -37.08
N VAL A 423 -8.60 5.95 -36.76
CA VAL A 423 -7.56 5.61 -37.73
C VAL A 423 -7.20 4.15 -37.56
N VAL A 424 -7.26 3.38 -38.65
CA VAL A 424 -6.81 1.99 -38.68
C VAL A 424 -5.92 1.81 -39.91
N LYS A 425 -4.64 1.50 -39.70
CA LYS A 425 -3.71 1.33 -40.83
C LYS A 425 -3.86 -0.05 -41.47
N GLN A 426 -4.09 -1.06 -40.66
CA GLN A 426 -4.04 -2.46 -41.06
C GLN A 426 -4.89 -3.32 -40.12
N GLY A 427 -5.68 -4.25 -40.67
CA GLY A 427 -6.45 -5.19 -39.86
C GLY A 427 -5.60 -6.33 -39.30
N VAL A 428 -6.00 -6.92 -38.17
CA VAL A 428 -5.28 -8.05 -37.55
C VAL A 428 -5.10 -9.23 -38.51
N ARG A 429 -6.11 -9.55 -39.33
CA ARG A 429 -6.00 -10.61 -40.35
C ARG A 429 -4.86 -10.36 -41.33
N GLU A 430 -4.72 -9.12 -41.82
CA GLU A 430 -3.67 -8.71 -42.76
C GLU A 430 -2.29 -8.84 -42.09
N GLN A 431 -2.15 -8.37 -40.84
CA GLN A 431 -0.89 -8.46 -40.07
C GLN A 431 -0.41 -9.90 -39.88
N LEU A 432 -1.35 -10.83 -39.60
CA LEU A 432 -1.05 -12.25 -39.43
C LEU A 432 -0.52 -12.87 -40.73
N GLU A 433 -1.13 -12.57 -41.88
CA GLU A 433 -0.68 -13.11 -43.18
C GLU A 433 0.72 -12.63 -43.55
N GLU A 434 1.00 -11.33 -43.36
CA GLU A 434 2.30 -10.73 -43.67
C GLU A 434 3.44 -11.38 -42.89
N HIS A 435 3.14 -11.92 -41.71
CA HIS A 435 4.11 -12.57 -40.83
C HIS A 435 3.95 -14.10 -40.81
N GLY A 436 3.29 -14.67 -41.81
CA GLY A 436 3.25 -16.11 -42.04
C GLY A 436 2.39 -16.91 -41.07
N VAL A 437 1.37 -16.30 -40.46
CA VAL A 437 0.33 -16.96 -39.67
C VAL A 437 -0.95 -17.07 -40.52
N PRO A 438 -1.24 -18.23 -41.13
CA PRO A 438 -2.43 -18.40 -41.95
C PRO A 438 -3.71 -18.26 -41.11
N GLY A 439 -4.74 -17.60 -41.61
CA GLY A 439 -6.02 -17.45 -40.90
C GLY A 439 -6.69 -18.80 -40.65
N SER A 440 -6.47 -19.76 -41.54
CA SER A 440 -6.90 -21.16 -41.41
C SER A 440 -6.34 -21.88 -40.18
N SER A 441 -5.27 -21.34 -39.58
CA SER A 441 -4.67 -21.87 -38.35
C SER A 441 -5.32 -21.34 -37.06
N ILE A 442 -6.18 -20.33 -37.16
CA ILE A 442 -6.89 -19.75 -36.02
C ILE A 442 -8.18 -20.55 -35.78
N GLU A 443 -8.27 -21.21 -34.63
CA GLU A 443 -9.46 -22.02 -34.28
C GLU A 443 -10.59 -21.15 -33.72
N GLY A 444 -10.27 -20.01 -33.13
CA GLY A 444 -11.27 -19.13 -32.52
C GLY A 444 -10.81 -17.69 -32.34
N ILE A 445 -11.77 -16.78 -32.45
CA ILE A 445 -11.65 -15.36 -32.11
C ILE A 445 -12.50 -15.15 -30.87
N ILE A 446 -11.88 -14.70 -29.79
CA ILE A 446 -12.57 -14.28 -28.57
C ILE A 446 -12.81 -12.79 -28.71
N TRP A 447 -14.06 -12.38 -28.72
CA TRP A 447 -14.41 -11.00 -28.42
C TRP A 447 -14.46 -10.86 -26.92
N SER A 448 -13.57 -10.03 -26.36
CA SER A 448 -13.68 -9.60 -24.97
C SER A 448 -15.06 -9.02 -24.74
N HIS A 449 -15.56 -8.22 -25.68
CA HIS A 449 -16.94 -7.75 -25.76
C HIS A 449 -17.26 -7.18 -27.17
N TRP A 450 -18.47 -6.67 -27.35
CA TRP A 450 -19.05 -6.34 -28.67
C TRP A 450 -18.73 -4.93 -29.19
N HIS A 451 -17.99 -4.09 -28.44
CA HIS A 451 -17.67 -2.75 -28.90
C HIS A 451 -16.72 -2.77 -30.11
N MET A 452 -16.86 -1.74 -30.96
CA MET A 452 -16.27 -1.71 -32.30
C MET A 452 -14.73 -1.79 -32.34
N ASP A 453 -14.08 -1.44 -31.24
CA ASP A 453 -12.65 -1.44 -31.00
C ASP A 453 -12.09 -2.76 -30.51
N HIS A 454 -12.94 -3.79 -30.41
CA HIS A 454 -12.56 -5.15 -30.08
C HIS A 454 -12.97 -6.16 -31.15
N THR A 455 -13.98 -5.83 -31.95
CA THR A 455 -14.63 -6.81 -32.83
C THR A 455 -13.90 -7.10 -34.14
N GLY A 456 -13.19 -6.11 -34.69
CA GLY A 456 -12.57 -6.18 -36.02
C GLY A 456 -13.54 -6.66 -37.11
N ASP A 457 -13.03 -7.45 -38.05
CA ASP A 457 -13.84 -8.09 -39.10
C ASP A 457 -13.61 -9.63 -39.11
N PRO A 458 -14.41 -10.40 -38.34
CA PRO A 458 -14.31 -11.85 -38.33
C PRO A 458 -14.60 -12.50 -39.69
N SER A 459 -15.31 -11.82 -40.61
CA SER A 459 -15.65 -12.37 -41.92
C SER A 459 -14.42 -12.61 -42.81
N THR A 460 -13.29 -11.97 -42.49
CA THR A 460 -11.99 -12.16 -43.14
C THR A 460 -11.26 -13.46 -42.72
N PHE A 461 -11.80 -14.17 -41.74
CA PHE A 461 -11.30 -15.47 -41.27
C PHE A 461 -12.16 -16.62 -41.81
N ASP A 462 -11.54 -17.79 -41.92
CA ASP A 462 -12.16 -19.00 -42.44
C ASP A 462 -13.41 -19.41 -41.63
N ALA A 463 -14.33 -20.12 -42.27
CA ALA A 463 -15.61 -20.53 -41.68
C ALA A 463 -15.47 -21.48 -40.47
N ASN A 464 -14.33 -22.16 -40.34
CA ASN A 464 -14.01 -23.02 -39.19
C ASN A 464 -13.44 -22.26 -37.99
N THR A 465 -13.15 -20.96 -38.11
CA THR A 465 -12.78 -20.11 -36.98
C THR A 465 -14.03 -19.73 -36.19
N ALA A 466 -14.15 -20.26 -34.98
CA ALA A 466 -15.26 -19.96 -34.09
C ALA A 466 -15.23 -18.49 -33.63
N LEU A 467 -16.40 -17.89 -33.43
CA LEU A 467 -16.55 -16.64 -32.69
C LEU A 467 -16.96 -16.97 -31.26
N ILE A 468 -16.15 -16.55 -30.29
CA ILE A 468 -16.30 -16.85 -28.87
C ILE A 468 -16.67 -15.56 -28.14
N VAL A 469 -17.74 -15.60 -27.36
CA VAL A 469 -18.33 -14.45 -26.67
C VAL A 469 -18.68 -14.80 -25.23
N GLY A 470 -18.77 -13.80 -24.34
CA GLY A 470 -19.16 -14.02 -22.95
C GLY A 470 -20.66 -14.15 -22.71
N PRO A 471 -21.07 -14.39 -21.45
CA PRO A 471 -22.45 -14.68 -21.08
C PRO A 471 -23.45 -13.58 -21.45
N GLY A 472 -24.62 -13.98 -21.97
CA GLY A 472 -25.73 -13.08 -22.28
C GLY A 472 -25.64 -12.39 -23.65
N PHE A 473 -24.54 -12.58 -24.38
CA PHE A 473 -24.34 -12.05 -25.72
C PHE A 473 -25.42 -12.54 -26.69
N LYS A 474 -25.69 -13.85 -26.76
CA LYS A 474 -26.61 -14.39 -27.76
C LYS A 474 -28.04 -13.90 -27.54
N GLU A 475 -28.47 -13.85 -26.29
CA GLU A 475 -29.78 -13.33 -25.90
C GLU A 475 -29.93 -11.85 -26.26
N SER A 476 -28.86 -11.07 -26.08
CA SER A 476 -28.91 -9.62 -26.20
C SER A 476 -28.72 -9.12 -27.64
N PHE A 477 -27.95 -9.82 -28.45
CA PHE A 477 -27.47 -9.30 -29.74
C PHE A 477 -27.90 -10.12 -30.97
N LEU A 478 -28.63 -11.22 -30.79
CA LEU A 478 -29.18 -11.98 -31.91
C LEU A 478 -30.67 -11.69 -32.16
N PRO A 479 -31.07 -11.52 -33.44
CA PRO A 479 -30.22 -11.46 -34.61
C PRO A 479 -29.50 -10.10 -34.72
N GLY A 480 -28.36 -10.08 -35.41
CA GLY A 480 -27.59 -8.88 -35.72
C GLY A 480 -28.17 -8.06 -36.89
N TYR A 481 -27.48 -7.00 -37.31
CA TYR A 481 -27.83 -6.24 -38.52
C TYR A 481 -27.48 -7.04 -39.79
N PRO A 482 -28.37 -7.14 -40.81
CA PRO A 482 -29.55 -6.30 -41.03
C PRO A 482 -30.88 -6.81 -40.48
N ALA A 483 -30.95 -8.03 -39.96
CA ALA A 483 -32.20 -8.59 -39.43
C ALA A 483 -32.74 -7.78 -38.23
N ASN A 484 -31.86 -7.20 -37.43
CA ASN A 484 -32.18 -6.20 -36.42
C ASN A 484 -31.52 -4.86 -36.76
N GLN A 485 -32.34 -3.84 -37.06
CA GLN A 485 -31.87 -2.51 -37.48
C GLN A 485 -31.19 -1.73 -36.35
N GLU A 486 -31.50 -2.04 -35.10
CA GLU A 486 -30.92 -1.40 -33.91
C GLU A 486 -29.72 -2.18 -33.35
N SER A 487 -29.38 -3.33 -33.95
CA SER A 487 -28.26 -4.14 -33.46
C SER A 487 -26.93 -3.41 -33.62
N PRO A 488 -26.06 -3.44 -32.60
CA PRO A 488 -24.72 -2.90 -32.70
C PRO A 488 -23.73 -3.83 -33.41
N ILE A 489 -24.09 -5.09 -33.62
CA ILE A 489 -23.26 -6.10 -34.31
C ILE A 489 -23.85 -6.48 -35.67
N LEU A 490 -23.03 -7.07 -36.55
CA LEU A 490 -23.45 -7.55 -37.87
C LEU A 490 -23.75 -9.05 -37.83
N GLU A 491 -24.75 -9.50 -38.59
CA GLU A 491 -24.99 -10.94 -38.77
C GLU A 491 -23.80 -11.64 -39.44
N THR A 492 -23.07 -10.92 -40.30
CA THR A 492 -21.89 -11.43 -41.01
C THR A 492 -20.75 -11.80 -40.08
N ASP A 493 -20.72 -11.26 -38.86
CA ASP A 493 -19.66 -11.55 -37.88
C ASP A 493 -19.72 -12.99 -37.41
N TYR A 494 -20.93 -13.58 -37.32
CA TYR A 494 -21.15 -14.95 -36.84
C TYR A 494 -21.75 -15.91 -37.89
N THR A 495 -22.24 -15.40 -39.03
CA THR A 495 -22.86 -16.24 -40.05
C THR A 495 -21.85 -17.20 -40.67
N GLY A 496 -22.20 -18.48 -40.74
CA GLY A 496 -21.37 -19.51 -41.37
C GLY A 496 -20.22 -20.03 -40.52
N ARG A 497 -20.11 -19.61 -39.25
CA ARG A 497 -19.12 -20.11 -38.27
C ARG A 497 -19.78 -20.54 -36.96
N GLU A 498 -19.05 -21.25 -36.12
CA GLU A 498 -19.53 -21.56 -34.76
C GLU A 498 -19.59 -20.27 -33.93
N LEU A 499 -20.77 -19.91 -33.40
CA LEU A 499 -20.91 -18.89 -32.38
C LEU A 499 -20.99 -19.55 -31.00
N ARG A 500 -19.91 -19.48 -30.23
CA ARG A 500 -19.77 -20.10 -28.92
C ARG A 500 -19.91 -19.05 -27.82
N GLU A 501 -20.93 -19.20 -26.99
CA GLU A 501 -21.11 -18.37 -25.79
C GLU A 501 -20.55 -19.14 -24.60
N ILE A 502 -19.66 -18.51 -23.84
CA ILE A 502 -19.01 -19.12 -22.69
C ILE A 502 -19.95 -19.09 -21.49
N GLU A 503 -20.07 -20.23 -20.82
CA GLU A 503 -20.74 -20.35 -19.54
C GLU A 503 -19.71 -20.73 -18.46
N PHE A 504 -19.74 -20.05 -17.32
CA PHE A 504 -18.81 -20.28 -16.21
C PHE A 504 -19.22 -21.45 -15.29
N THR A 505 -19.58 -22.58 -15.89
CA THR A 505 -20.10 -23.77 -15.18
C THR A 505 -19.00 -24.73 -14.70
N GLN A 506 -17.73 -24.48 -15.03
CA GLN A 506 -16.60 -25.33 -14.64
C GLN A 506 -16.28 -25.27 -13.13
N GLY A 507 -16.84 -24.30 -12.39
CA GLY A 507 -16.55 -24.10 -10.97
C GLY A 507 -15.13 -23.61 -10.67
N LYS A 508 -14.41 -23.13 -11.69
CA LYS A 508 -13.04 -22.60 -11.58
C LYS A 508 -13.05 -21.13 -11.17
N LYS A 509 -11.99 -20.72 -10.48
CA LYS A 509 -11.79 -19.35 -10.01
C LYS A 509 -10.34 -18.93 -10.26
N VAL A 510 -10.17 -17.64 -10.56
CA VAL A 510 -8.88 -16.95 -10.56
C VAL A 510 -9.07 -15.69 -9.71
N GLY A 511 -8.49 -15.68 -8.52
CA GLY A 511 -8.79 -14.71 -7.47
C GLY A 511 -10.31 -14.69 -7.22
N ARG A 512 -10.91 -13.52 -7.42
CA ARG A 512 -12.35 -13.30 -7.29
C ARG A 512 -13.15 -13.59 -8.58
N PHE A 513 -12.49 -13.71 -9.74
CA PHE A 513 -13.16 -13.96 -11.03
C PHE A 513 -13.70 -15.39 -11.14
N ASN A 514 -14.90 -15.54 -11.71
CA ASN A 514 -15.30 -16.83 -12.31
C ASN A 514 -14.39 -17.09 -13.50
N ALA A 515 -13.87 -18.31 -13.62
CA ALA A 515 -12.92 -18.67 -14.67
C ALA A 515 -13.44 -19.84 -15.51
N PHE A 516 -13.11 -19.80 -16.80
CA PHE A 516 -13.30 -20.88 -17.75
C PHE A 516 -11.93 -21.24 -18.33
N ASP A 517 -11.43 -22.43 -17.98
CA ASP A 517 -10.19 -22.97 -18.53
C ASP A 517 -10.46 -23.45 -19.96
N TYR A 518 -9.89 -22.75 -20.95
CA TYR A 518 -10.22 -22.95 -22.35
C TYR A 518 -9.59 -24.24 -22.91
N PHE A 519 -8.34 -24.52 -22.52
CA PHE A 519 -7.62 -25.73 -22.95
C PHE A 519 -7.83 -26.90 -22.00
N GLY A 520 -8.30 -26.65 -20.77
CA GLY A 520 -8.56 -27.67 -19.75
C GLY A 520 -7.30 -28.15 -19.02
N ASP A 521 -6.19 -27.42 -19.17
CA ASP A 521 -4.89 -27.73 -18.59
C ASP A 521 -4.32 -26.58 -17.75
N GLY A 522 -5.08 -25.50 -17.54
CA GLY A 522 -4.71 -24.34 -16.75
C GLY A 522 -3.71 -23.39 -17.41
N SER A 523 -3.50 -23.49 -18.73
CA SER A 523 -2.61 -22.62 -19.49
C SER A 523 -3.28 -21.31 -19.96
N PHE A 524 -4.59 -21.28 -20.16
CA PHE A 524 -5.35 -20.09 -20.55
C PHE A 524 -6.77 -20.08 -19.98
N TYR A 525 -7.11 -19.02 -19.25
CA TYR A 525 -8.43 -18.81 -18.66
C TYR A 525 -9.13 -17.62 -19.32
N LEU A 526 -10.42 -17.78 -19.59
CA LEU A 526 -11.35 -16.66 -19.75
C LEU A 526 -11.94 -16.32 -18.39
N LEU A 527 -12.12 -15.03 -18.10
CA LEU A 527 -12.55 -14.51 -16.81
C LEU A 527 -13.82 -13.67 -16.98
N ASP A 528 -14.79 -13.87 -16.09
CA ASP A 528 -16.07 -13.17 -16.06
C ASP A 528 -15.92 -11.73 -15.51
N ALA A 529 -15.99 -10.74 -16.39
CA ALA A 529 -15.66 -9.34 -16.10
C ALA A 529 -16.84 -8.39 -16.39
N PRO A 530 -18.00 -8.57 -15.73
CA PRO A 530 -19.20 -7.81 -16.04
C PRO A 530 -19.10 -6.33 -15.63
N GLY A 531 -20.10 -5.55 -16.05
CA GLY A 531 -20.26 -4.13 -15.76
C GLY A 531 -20.09 -3.23 -16.99
N HIS A 532 -18.99 -3.37 -17.74
CA HIS A 532 -18.72 -2.50 -18.89
C HIS A 532 -19.69 -2.78 -20.05
N ALA A 533 -19.73 -4.04 -20.48
CA ALA A 533 -20.56 -4.51 -21.58
C ALA A 533 -21.14 -5.90 -21.29
N ILE A 534 -22.29 -6.22 -21.89
CA ILE A 534 -22.87 -7.57 -21.80
C ILE A 534 -21.89 -8.58 -22.37
N GLY A 535 -21.61 -9.62 -21.58
CA GLY A 535 -20.69 -10.68 -21.95
C GLY A 535 -19.23 -10.25 -21.97
N HIS A 536 -18.85 -9.21 -21.22
CA HIS A 536 -17.46 -8.79 -21.12
C HIS A 536 -16.58 -9.86 -20.46
N LEU A 537 -15.44 -10.13 -21.09
CA LEU A 537 -14.45 -11.12 -20.69
C LEU A 537 -13.07 -10.47 -20.55
N CYS A 538 -12.33 -10.89 -19.52
CA CYS A 538 -10.87 -10.77 -19.50
C CYS A 538 -10.20 -12.12 -19.85
N GLY A 539 -8.94 -12.09 -20.24
CA GLY A 539 -8.11 -13.28 -20.44
C GLY A 539 -6.98 -13.36 -19.43
N LEU A 540 -6.58 -14.56 -19.02
CA LEU A 540 -5.36 -14.80 -18.25
C LEU A 540 -4.58 -15.96 -18.85
N ALA A 541 -3.42 -15.67 -19.44
CA ALA A 541 -2.53 -16.64 -20.05
C ALA A 541 -1.34 -16.94 -19.13
N ARG A 542 -1.10 -18.22 -18.81
CA ARG A 542 0.14 -18.67 -18.16
C ARG A 542 1.23 -18.81 -19.22
N VAL A 543 2.29 -18.01 -19.11
CA VAL A 543 3.36 -17.97 -20.11
C VAL A 543 4.65 -18.64 -19.64
N THR A 544 4.85 -18.78 -18.32
CA THR A 544 5.90 -19.63 -17.73
C THR A 544 5.33 -20.43 -16.56
N SER A 545 5.95 -21.57 -16.23
CA SER A 545 5.48 -22.45 -15.14
C SER A 545 6.49 -22.74 -14.02
N ASN A 546 7.69 -22.14 -14.07
CA ASN A 546 8.72 -22.22 -13.02
C ASN A 546 9.75 -21.08 -13.15
N PRO A 547 9.57 -19.93 -12.47
CA PRO A 547 8.37 -19.55 -11.73
C PRO A 547 7.18 -19.32 -12.67
N ASP A 548 5.97 -19.38 -12.12
CA ASP A 548 4.77 -18.99 -12.86
C ASP A 548 4.81 -17.51 -13.21
N SER A 549 4.44 -17.17 -14.45
CA SER A 549 4.13 -15.79 -14.85
C SER A 549 2.97 -15.77 -15.84
N TYR A 550 2.27 -14.64 -15.87
CA TYR A 550 1.01 -14.51 -16.59
C TYR A 550 0.89 -13.19 -17.34
N ILE A 551 0.09 -13.20 -18.39
CA ILE A 551 -0.38 -11.98 -19.07
C ILE A 551 -1.89 -11.90 -18.88
N PHE A 552 -2.36 -10.80 -18.28
CA PHE A 552 -3.76 -10.48 -18.07
C PHE A 552 -4.23 -9.55 -19.18
N MET A 553 -5.22 -9.98 -19.95
CA MET A 553 -5.81 -9.29 -21.09
C MET A 553 -7.11 -8.65 -20.63
N GLY A 554 -7.06 -7.36 -20.30
CA GLY A 554 -8.16 -6.66 -19.61
C GLY A 554 -9.28 -6.18 -20.53
N GLY A 555 -9.01 -5.96 -21.82
CA GLY A 555 -9.94 -5.25 -22.70
C GLY A 555 -10.33 -3.91 -22.04
N ASP A 556 -11.63 -3.66 -22.01
CA ASP A 556 -12.24 -2.48 -21.35
C ASP A 556 -12.71 -2.73 -19.91
N ALA A 557 -12.13 -3.71 -19.20
CA ALA A 557 -12.33 -3.80 -17.75
C ALA A 557 -11.90 -2.50 -17.03
N SER A 558 -11.03 -1.72 -17.68
CA SER A 558 -10.65 -0.35 -17.36
C SER A 558 -10.15 0.33 -18.65
N HIS A 559 -10.34 1.64 -18.77
CA HIS A 559 -9.93 2.46 -19.91
C HIS A 559 -8.64 3.27 -19.62
N HIS A 560 -8.22 3.36 -18.35
CA HIS A 560 -6.98 4.02 -17.96
C HIS A 560 -6.37 3.42 -16.69
N ALA A 561 -5.04 3.28 -16.63
CA ALA A 561 -4.36 2.66 -15.49
C ALA A 561 -4.60 3.36 -14.15
N GLY A 562 -4.93 4.64 -14.17
CA GLY A 562 -5.34 5.41 -13.00
C GLY A 562 -6.68 4.99 -12.37
N GLU A 563 -7.51 4.17 -13.04
CA GLU A 563 -8.75 3.62 -12.46
C GLU A 563 -8.49 2.43 -11.54
N PHE A 564 -7.35 1.75 -11.67
CA PHE A 564 -6.98 0.63 -10.82
C PHE A 564 -5.68 0.83 -10.04
N ARG A 565 -4.93 1.90 -10.32
CA ARG A 565 -3.71 2.28 -9.59
C ARG A 565 -3.82 3.71 -9.05
N PRO A 566 -3.35 3.97 -7.81
CA PRO A 566 -2.83 2.98 -6.87
C PRO A 566 -3.95 2.11 -6.26
N SER A 567 -3.54 1.09 -5.49
CA SER A 567 -4.45 0.21 -4.75
C SER A 567 -3.92 -0.09 -3.35
N GLU A 568 -4.71 -0.75 -2.50
CA GLU A 568 -4.27 -1.18 -1.17
C GLU A 568 -3.11 -2.19 -1.20
N PHE A 569 -2.99 -2.94 -2.29
CA PHE A 569 -1.89 -3.89 -2.52
C PHE A 569 -0.72 -3.28 -3.27
N LEU A 570 -0.95 -2.14 -3.95
CA LEU A 570 0.05 -1.43 -4.73
C LEU A 570 -0.13 0.09 -4.56
N PRO A 571 0.24 0.65 -3.40
CA PRO A 571 0.13 2.07 -3.13
C PRO A 571 1.05 2.89 -4.06
N LEU A 572 0.72 4.16 -4.25
CA LEU A 572 1.60 5.10 -4.96
C LEU A 572 2.94 5.19 -4.20
N PRO A 573 4.08 4.83 -4.83
CA PRO A 573 5.36 4.82 -4.14
C PRO A 573 5.86 6.25 -3.92
N ASP A 574 6.64 6.46 -2.86
CA ASP A 574 7.29 7.76 -2.56
C ASP A 574 8.22 8.22 -3.69
N SER A 575 8.73 7.28 -4.49
CA SER A 575 9.47 7.57 -5.71
C SER A 575 9.10 6.62 -6.83
N VAL A 576 8.87 7.15 -8.02
CA VAL A 576 8.51 6.39 -9.21
C VAL A 576 9.75 6.23 -10.11
N SER A 577 9.99 4.99 -10.52
CA SER A 577 11.02 4.60 -11.50
C SER A 577 10.44 3.57 -12.47
N PRO A 578 10.63 3.71 -13.79
CA PRO A 578 11.27 4.84 -14.49
C PRO A 578 10.53 6.17 -14.29
N HIS A 579 11.21 7.32 -14.48
CA HIS A 579 10.58 8.63 -14.31
C HIS A 579 9.44 8.85 -15.32
N PRO A 580 8.18 8.99 -14.89
CA PRO A 580 7.04 9.01 -15.82
C PRO A 580 6.97 10.30 -16.64
N LEU A 581 7.39 11.46 -16.08
CA LEU A 581 7.31 12.75 -16.80
C LEU A 581 8.52 13.05 -17.70
N GLU A 582 9.60 12.27 -17.60
CA GLU A 582 10.87 12.53 -18.29
C GLU A 582 11.46 11.21 -18.78
N ALA A 583 11.10 10.83 -20.00
CA ALA A 583 11.67 9.65 -20.65
C ALA A 583 13.21 9.79 -20.67
N HIS A 584 13.92 8.76 -20.17
CA HIS A 584 15.38 8.66 -20.08
C HIS A 584 16.07 9.44 -18.94
N SER A 585 15.33 10.04 -18.02
CA SER A 585 15.92 10.61 -16.81
C SER A 585 16.41 9.50 -15.87
N ALA A 586 17.65 9.60 -15.39
CA ALA A 586 18.17 8.74 -14.32
C ALA A 586 17.73 9.22 -12.92
N ILE A 587 17.01 10.34 -12.86
CA ILE A 587 16.47 10.94 -11.64
C ILE A 587 15.14 10.24 -11.33
N LEU A 588 14.95 9.84 -10.07
CA LEU A 588 13.68 9.29 -9.60
C LEU A 588 12.62 10.40 -9.54
N CYS A 589 11.40 10.12 -9.97
CA CYS A 589 10.30 11.06 -9.82
C CYS A 589 9.76 10.99 -8.38
N PRO A 590 9.70 12.08 -7.60
CA PRO A 590 9.07 12.02 -6.28
C PRO A 590 7.58 11.76 -6.43
N GLY A 591 7.08 10.63 -5.92
CA GLY A 591 5.66 10.27 -6.00
C GLY A 591 4.75 11.28 -5.29
N ALA A 592 5.29 11.99 -4.30
CA ALA A 592 4.60 13.04 -3.56
C ALA A 592 4.03 14.16 -4.45
N ILE A 593 4.56 14.38 -5.67
CA ILE A 593 4.01 15.38 -6.58
C ILE A 593 2.61 15.01 -7.09
N PHE A 594 2.27 13.72 -7.10
CA PHE A 594 0.96 13.24 -7.54
C PHE A 594 -0.05 13.12 -6.39
N GLU A 595 0.37 13.25 -5.12
CA GLU A 595 -0.50 13.05 -3.96
C GLU A 595 -1.70 14.02 -3.94
N SER A 596 -1.52 15.24 -4.43
CA SER A 596 -2.60 16.24 -4.52
C SER A 596 -3.70 15.86 -5.50
N LEU A 597 -3.43 14.93 -6.43
CA LEU A 597 -4.39 14.43 -7.42
C LEU A 597 -5.15 13.19 -6.92
N LEU A 598 -4.71 12.56 -5.83
CA LEU A 598 -5.38 11.39 -5.25
C LEU A 598 -6.63 11.79 -4.46
N HIS A 599 -7.61 10.91 -4.42
CA HIS A 599 -8.83 11.08 -3.61
C HIS A 599 -8.47 11.21 -2.12
N GLY A 600 -8.49 12.44 -1.61
CA GLY A 600 -8.11 12.74 -0.23
C GLY A 600 -6.62 12.53 0.09
N GLY A 601 -5.75 12.49 -0.92
CA GLY A 601 -4.32 12.19 -0.74
C GLY A 601 -4.03 10.72 -0.43
N ASP A 602 -5.01 9.82 -0.59
CA ASP A 602 -4.90 8.42 -0.22
C ASP A 602 -4.07 7.63 -1.24
N LYS A 603 -2.83 7.31 -0.89
CA LYS A 603 -1.89 6.51 -1.71
C LYS A 603 -2.40 5.11 -2.04
N THR A 604 -3.49 4.64 -1.44
CA THR A 604 -4.04 3.30 -1.64
C THR A 604 -5.29 3.28 -2.51
N LYS A 605 -5.73 4.43 -3.00
CA LYS A 605 -6.94 4.54 -3.84
C LYS A 605 -6.62 5.05 -5.23
N PRO A 606 -7.27 4.50 -6.28
CA PRO A 606 -7.08 4.93 -7.65
C PRO A 606 -7.22 6.45 -7.85
N PHE A 607 -6.57 6.98 -8.90
CA PHE A 607 -6.75 8.38 -9.31
C PHE A 607 -8.14 8.65 -9.90
N TYR A 608 -8.78 7.59 -10.42
CA TYR A 608 -10.04 7.65 -11.12
C TYR A 608 -11.01 6.59 -10.62
N GLU A 609 -12.30 6.91 -10.72
CA GLU A 609 -13.42 5.99 -10.58
C GLU A 609 -14.16 5.93 -11.92
N ALA A 610 -14.78 4.78 -12.22
CA ALA A 610 -15.62 4.63 -13.42
C ALA A 610 -16.83 5.56 -13.33
N VAL A 611 -17.12 6.32 -14.40
CA VAL A 611 -18.24 7.28 -14.38
C VAL A 611 -19.59 6.55 -14.37
N LYS A 612 -20.58 7.10 -13.67
CA LYS A 612 -21.95 6.58 -13.74
C LYS A 612 -22.59 6.91 -15.09
N GLY A 613 -22.84 5.89 -15.89
CA GLY A 613 -23.29 6.02 -17.28
C GLY A 613 -22.12 6.15 -18.25
N GLY A 614 -22.31 6.85 -19.37
CA GLY A 614 -21.26 6.95 -20.39
C GLY A 614 -21.13 5.66 -21.18
N VAL A 615 -19.94 5.06 -21.19
CA VAL A 615 -19.66 3.78 -21.90
C VAL A 615 -20.00 2.54 -21.08
N HIS A 616 -20.21 2.69 -19.77
CA HIS A 616 -20.46 1.57 -18.85
C HIS A 616 -21.96 1.25 -18.76
N LEU A 617 -22.32 -0.03 -18.80
CA LEU A 617 -23.69 -0.47 -18.52
C LEU A 617 -24.05 -0.37 -17.03
N ASP A 618 -23.12 -0.80 -16.16
CA ASP A 618 -23.27 -0.74 -14.71
C ASP A 618 -21.93 -0.35 -14.07
N ALA A 619 -21.83 0.92 -13.67
CA ALA A 619 -20.60 1.48 -13.09
C ALA A 619 -20.20 0.82 -11.76
N ASP A 620 -21.17 0.41 -10.93
CA ASP A 620 -20.87 -0.22 -9.64
C ASP A 620 -20.29 -1.64 -9.88
N GLU A 621 -20.78 -2.35 -10.91
CA GLU A 621 -20.23 -3.63 -11.33
C GLU A 621 -18.87 -3.50 -12.03
N VAL A 622 -18.64 -2.44 -12.81
CA VAL A 622 -17.32 -2.09 -13.35
C VAL A 622 -16.33 -1.86 -12.22
N SER A 623 -16.68 -1.06 -11.21
CA SER A 623 -15.82 -0.86 -10.03
C SER A 623 -15.47 -2.18 -9.35
N ALA A 624 -16.44 -3.09 -9.19
CA ALA A 624 -16.18 -4.41 -8.65
C ALA A 624 -15.23 -5.23 -9.54
N THR A 625 -15.33 -5.14 -10.86
CA THR A 625 -14.41 -5.80 -11.81
C THR A 625 -13.00 -5.20 -11.76
N ILE A 626 -12.89 -3.87 -11.67
CA ILE A 626 -11.63 -3.14 -11.47
C ILE A 626 -10.94 -3.60 -10.18
N GLU A 627 -11.67 -3.72 -9.07
CA GLU A 627 -11.11 -4.25 -7.83
C GLU A 627 -10.56 -5.67 -8.01
N LYS A 628 -11.28 -6.57 -8.69
CA LYS A 628 -10.77 -7.92 -8.98
C LYS A 628 -9.49 -7.85 -9.83
N MET A 629 -9.39 -6.89 -10.75
CA MET A 629 -8.19 -6.67 -11.56
C MET A 629 -7.01 -6.16 -10.71
N GLN A 630 -7.26 -5.33 -9.69
CA GLN A 630 -6.23 -4.92 -8.72
C GLN A 630 -5.58 -6.12 -8.01
N ASP A 631 -6.35 -7.19 -7.74
CA ASP A 631 -5.80 -8.42 -7.17
C ASP A 631 -4.71 -9.02 -8.07
N ALA A 632 -4.90 -8.97 -9.40
CA ALA A 632 -3.94 -9.47 -10.38
C ALA A 632 -2.76 -8.50 -10.57
N ASP A 633 -3.04 -7.19 -10.66
CA ASP A 633 -2.05 -6.13 -10.86
C ASP A 633 -1.03 -6.01 -9.72
N ALA A 634 -1.43 -6.41 -8.51
CA ALA A 634 -0.59 -6.44 -7.33
C ALA A 634 0.64 -7.38 -7.47
N HIS A 635 0.67 -8.26 -8.47
CA HIS A 635 1.74 -9.25 -8.66
C HIS A 635 2.74 -8.83 -9.74
N ASP A 636 4.04 -8.79 -9.42
CA ASP A 636 5.11 -8.55 -10.39
C ASP A 636 5.24 -9.63 -11.48
N LYS A 637 4.68 -10.81 -11.21
CA LYS A 637 4.63 -11.93 -12.16
C LYS A 637 3.45 -11.86 -13.13
N ILE A 638 2.63 -10.81 -13.09
CA ILE A 638 1.48 -10.62 -13.98
C ILE A 638 1.63 -9.31 -14.74
N LEU A 639 1.70 -9.39 -16.07
CA LEU A 639 1.60 -8.23 -16.93
C LEU A 639 0.13 -7.95 -17.24
N VAL A 640 -0.42 -6.88 -16.67
CA VAL A 640 -1.77 -6.39 -16.98
C VAL A 640 -1.71 -5.49 -18.22
N VAL A 641 -2.49 -5.84 -19.24
CA VAL A 641 -2.62 -5.10 -20.50
C VAL A 641 -4.09 -4.79 -20.73
N ILE A 642 -4.47 -3.51 -20.60
CA ILE A 642 -5.79 -2.99 -20.99
C ILE A 642 -5.71 -2.38 -22.39
N ALA A 643 -6.85 -2.29 -23.09
CA ALA A 643 -6.86 -1.94 -24.51
C ALA A 643 -6.27 -0.56 -24.82
N HIS A 644 -6.61 0.44 -24.00
CA HIS A 644 -6.30 1.84 -24.30
C HIS A 644 -5.04 2.38 -23.61
N ASP A 645 -4.19 1.51 -23.05
CA ASP A 645 -2.97 1.96 -22.36
C ASP A 645 -1.87 2.35 -23.36
N VAL A 646 -1.89 3.61 -23.79
CA VAL A 646 -0.86 4.24 -24.63
C VAL A 646 0.53 4.19 -24.00
N THR A 647 0.65 3.97 -22.70
CA THR A 647 1.92 3.94 -21.98
C THR A 647 2.66 2.62 -22.17
N LEU A 648 1.97 1.58 -22.64
CA LEU A 648 2.58 0.29 -22.98
C LEU A 648 3.25 0.26 -24.35
N LEU A 649 2.88 1.17 -25.28
CA LEU A 649 3.48 1.24 -26.62
C LEU A 649 5.03 1.26 -26.63
N PRO A 650 5.72 2.07 -25.80
CA PRO A 650 7.19 2.05 -25.73
C PRO A 650 7.75 0.94 -24.82
N VAL A 651 6.91 0.18 -24.12
CA VAL A 651 7.32 -0.82 -23.13
C VAL A 651 7.35 -2.22 -23.74
N VAL A 652 6.31 -2.57 -24.50
CA VAL A 652 6.13 -3.94 -25.00
C VAL A 652 6.68 -4.11 -26.42
N ASP A 653 7.15 -5.31 -26.69
CA ASP A 653 7.48 -5.76 -28.04
C ASP A 653 6.21 -6.30 -28.71
N PHE A 654 5.78 -5.66 -29.79
CA PHE A 654 4.63 -6.11 -30.56
C PHE A 654 4.96 -7.25 -31.54
N PHE A 655 3.90 -7.95 -31.94
CA PHE A 655 3.88 -8.97 -32.98
C PHE A 655 4.70 -8.51 -34.21
N PRO A 656 5.57 -9.39 -34.76
CA PRO A 656 5.63 -10.84 -34.56
C PRO A 656 6.40 -11.33 -33.32
N LYS A 657 6.92 -10.44 -32.48
CA LYS A 657 7.71 -10.82 -31.30
C LYS A 657 6.84 -11.41 -30.19
N TYR A 658 7.42 -12.35 -29.45
CA TYR A 658 6.78 -12.97 -28.29
C TYR A 658 6.76 -12.02 -27.09
N ALA A 659 5.71 -12.12 -26.30
CA ALA A 659 5.54 -11.48 -25.00
C ALA A 659 5.75 -12.48 -23.83
N THR A 660 5.93 -13.77 -24.12
CA THR A 660 6.16 -14.84 -23.13
C THR A 660 7.34 -14.55 -22.19
N ASP A 661 8.31 -13.75 -22.63
CA ASP A 661 9.53 -13.39 -21.89
C ASP A 661 9.46 -12.02 -21.18
N PHE A 662 8.26 -11.43 -21.03
CA PHE A 662 8.06 -10.08 -20.47
C PHE A 662 8.75 -9.87 -19.12
N ALA A 663 8.76 -10.91 -18.26
CA ALA A 663 9.35 -10.85 -16.93
C ALA A 663 10.87 -10.60 -17.01
N SER A 664 11.57 -11.20 -17.97
CA SER A 664 13.00 -10.97 -18.20
C SER A 664 13.32 -9.59 -18.78
N LYS A 665 12.30 -8.90 -19.32
CA LYS A 665 12.41 -7.56 -19.90
C LYS A 665 11.93 -6.46 -18.95
N ASP A 666 11.55 -6.82 -17.72
CA ASP A 666 11.02 -5.91 -16.68
C ASP A 666 9.82 -5.08 -17.15
N TRP A 667 8.97 -5.63 -18.03
CA TRP A 667 7.84 -4.86 -18.59
C TRP A 667 6.86 -4.39 -17.53
N VAL A 668 6.60 -5.20 -16.50
CA VAL A 668 5.71 -4.82 -15.39
C VAL A 668 6.24 -3.58 -14.68
N ALA A 669 7.51 -3.59 -14.26
CA ALA A 669 8.12 -2.45 -13.58
C ALA A 669 8.15 -1.18 -14.47
N LYS A 670 8.44 -1.34 -15.77
CA LYS A 670 8.49 -0.22 -16.72
C LYS A 670 7.12 0.38 -17.03
N GLY A 671 6.07 -0.43 -17.10
CA GLY A 671 4.72 0.01 -17.45
C GLY A 671 3.86 0.47 -16.26
N ARG A 672 4.08 -0.08 -15.07
CA ARG A 672 3.18 0.05 -13.91
C ARG A 672 2.77 1.48 -13.57
N TRP A 673 3.73 2.40 -13.55
CA TRP A 673 3.49 3.82 -13.21
C TRP A 673 3.66 4.76 -14.41
N ALA A 674 3.80 4.23 -15.62
CA ALA A 674 4.05 5.05 -16.81
C ALA A 674 2.89 5.98 -17.15
N PHE A 675 1.66 5.63 -16.78
CA PHE A 675 0.45 6.46 -16.94
C PHE A 675 0.50 7.79 -16.19
N LEU A 676 1.33 7.93 -15.15
CA LEU A 676 1.48 9.20 -14.43
C LEU A 676 1.99 10.33 -15.35
N LYS A 677 2.55 10.00 -16.52
CA LYS A 677 2.91 10.97 -17.57
C LYS A 677 1.71 11.80 -18.03
N ASP A 678 0.51 11.24 -17.99
CA ASP A 678 -0.71 11.86 -18.50
C ASP A 678 -1.19 12.99 -17.55
N PHE A 679 -0.70 13.01 -16.30
CA PHE A 679 -1.00 14.07 -15.33
C PHE A 679 -0.07 15.27 -15.40
N LYS A 680 0.86 15.30 -16.37
CA LYS A 680 1.82 16.40 -16.53
C LYS A 680 1.14 17.78 -16.55
N GLY A 681 0.02 17.93 -17.27
CA GLY A 681 -0.71 19.20 -17.37
C GLY A 681 -1.39 19.64 -16.06
N ALA A 682 -1.61 18.73 -15.11
CA ALA A 682 -2.13 19.05 -13.78
C ALA A 682 -1.04 19.57 -12.85
N LEU A 683 0.22 19.19 -13.11
CA LEU A 683 1.40 19.54 -12.32
C LEU A 683 2.05 20.86 -12.78
N GLU A 684 1.73 21.31 -13.99
CA GLU A 684 2.07 22.62 -14.58
C GLU A 684 1.00 23.68 -14.30
#